data_AF-A0A0C3DVD9-F1
#
_entry.id   AF-A0A0C3DVD9-F1
#
_cell.length_a   1.000
_cell.length_b   1.000
_cell.length_c   1.000
_cell.angle_alpha   90.00
_cell.angle_beta   90.00
_cell.angle_gamma   90.00
#
_symmetry.space_group_name_H-M   'P 1'
#
loop_
_entity.id
_entity.type
_entity.pdbx_description
1 polymer ?
#
loop_
_entity_poly.entity_id
_entity_poly.type
_entity_poly.pdbx_seq_one_letter_code
_entity_poly.pdbx_strand_id
1 'polypeptide(L)'
;MSGLVAGTGSIGGSPMVNFTPPPPPVPFPGRPNVYVPSAWNNVQLPAPPVARAAPSPLMALPPGSSGYSVQHLQYAAQRERWAQMAHRPPPAETISLEISAVFEAGGKKKNARSNNIGSICEGLKDIDAQSTAYELASIALRTVVPRIKAYYPSFGWRENEFIVRDTKWVDLMRHSSAQLYFYGDCLNASNRKNSKAVVFKTKQFGLFVIVPEAQWEQFEVFRDKLEPPSPEPTRSRRVSRQPLHPATSPLSPARTFSQSDTVPTVLTPSVVSQSTSSSEPPMPLFLSNGWAASTASSSVFERLISEDIIGNNDTTNTTAVKRHHRHTSSTSNGSISYPPQKKHLGNVFSSPNRDQLKEALQSGGACEFDVKKVFRQNIMQVDFYPIPVCNLDELIRTKMAFDIKTAELFSGNIRLDRSTDAILGVGAFKTAQSAQLTLSPLTRSGMGSSPNYEIVLKRPYINNFPDEPAGPPFSRFTLKDESNILYCEANVLYWAKALLKMTYEFIDHAIDSAKEPPPFDIPHLRFVDAGLLLAYSNALATTEEGGLPSVKTSAVVSMMYLGEELIPTPSDGEVFVKYIHNGDAAPCDLLDPDTENIAQFLAFTQHVQYVKTGGQVYISDYQGNDALLTDPQILTHPSVGRGQRLFSDGNVQKGVELFKEQHICNEFCKWAGFRLSPFRITID
;
A
#
# COMPACT_ATOMS: atom_id res chain seq x y z
N MET A 1 0.21 -26.85 67.43
CA MET A 1 -1.21 -26.82 67.03
C MET A 1 -1.28 -26.40 65.59
N SER A 2 -1.93 -27.23 64.77
CA SER A 2 -2.41 -26.98 63.39
C SER A 2 -1.33 -26.72 62.32
N GLY A 3 -1.14 -27.49 61.26
CA GLY A 3 -1.91 -28.61 60.69
C GLY A 3 -1.62 -28.63 59.19
N LEU A 4 -0.80 -29.59 58.75
CA LEU A 4 -0.46 -29.88 57.35
C LEU A 4 -1.66 -30.49 56.61
N VAL A 5 -1.92 -30.05 55.38
CA VAL A 5 -2.71 -30.80 54.39
C VAL A 5 -1.92 -30.83 53.08
N ALA A 6 -1.47 -32.04 52.73
CA ALA A 6 -0.85 -32.36 51.45
C ALA A 6 -1.94 -32.76 50.45
N GLY A 7 -1.95 -32.11 49.28
CA GLY A 7 -2.75 -32.50 48.13
C GLY A 7 -1.86 -33.14 47.07
N THR A 8 -2.04 -34.45 46.84
CA THR A 8 -1.38 -35.21 45.78
C THR A 8 -2.14 -35.06 44.47
N GLY A 9 -1.59 -34.26 43.55
CA GLY A 9 -2.08 -34.15 42.17
C GLY A 9 -1.34 -35.12 41.25
N SER A 10 -2.06 -36.13 40.75
CA SER A 10 -1.60 -37.12 39.79
C SER A 10 -1.39 -36.49 38.41
N ILE A 11 -0.15 -36.48 37.91
CA ILE A 11 0.19 -36.07 36.55
C ILE A 11 -0.03 -37.25 35.61
N GLY A 12 -1.02 -37.13 34.72
CA GLY A 12 -1.26 -38.08 33.62
C GLY A 12 -0.16 -37.96 32.57
N GLY A 13 0.58 -39.06 32.37
CA GLY A 13 1.57 -39.18 31.29
C GLY A 13 0.88 -39.25 29.93
N SER A 14 1.35 -38.41 28.99
CA SER A 14 1.03 -38.53 27.57
C SER A 14 1.87 -39.64 26.92
N PRO A 15 1.34 -40.40 25.95
CA PRO A 15 2.10 -41.47 25.32
C PRO A 15 3.15 -40.90 24.37
N MET A 16 4.40 -41.38 24.50
CA MET A 16 5.46 -41.11 23.53
C MET A 16 5.10 -41.75 22.18
N VAL A 17 4.99 -40.94 21.14
CA VAL A 17 4.91 -41.39 19.75
C VAL A 17 6.33 -41.70 19.28
N ASN A 18 6.64 -42.99 19.12
CA ASN A 18 7.89 -43.46 18.53
C ASN A 18 7.89 -43.17 17.01
N PHE A 19 8.73 -42.23 16.58
CA PHE A 19 9.03 -42.03 15.17
C PHE A 19 10.11 -43.03 14.74
N THR A 20 9.76 -43.91 13.81
CA THR A 20 10.73 -44.72 13.06
C THR A 20 11.34 -43.85 11.95
N PRO A 21 12.67 -43.84 11.76
CA PRO A 21 13.29 -43.08 10.69
C PRO A 21 12.99 -43.69 9.31
N PRO A 22 12.90 -42.88 8.25
CA PRO A 22 12.64 -43.36 6.90
C PRO A 22 13.84 -44.15 6.35
N PRO A 23 13.60 -45.11 5.44
CA PRO A 23 14.66 -45.88 4.81
C PRO A 23 15.53 -44.99 3.89
N PRO A 24 16.82 -45.36 3.71
CA PRO A 24 17.73 -44.60 2.86
C PRO A 24 17.32 -44.65 1.38
N PRO A 25 17.60 -43.58 0.59
CA PRO A 25 17.20 -43.51 -0.80
C PRO A 25 18.00 -44.48 -1.67
N VAL A 26 17.28 -45.13 -2.59
CA VAL A 26 17.81 -46.05 -3.62
C VAL A 26 18.55 -45.25 -4.70
N PRO A 27 19.69 -45.72 -5.24
CA PRO A 27 20.41 -45.01 -6.30
C PRO A 27 19.64 -45.05 -7.62
N PHE A 28 19.46 -43.90 -8.27
CA PHE A 28 18.95 -43.82 -9.64
C PHE A 28 20.04 -44.17 -10.67
N PRO A 29 19.69 -44.85 -11.77
CA PRO A 29 20.62 -45.19 -12.84
C PRO A 29 20.93 -43.98 -13.73
N GLY A 30 22.15 -43.97 -14.26
CA GLY A 30 22.79 -42.84 -14.94
C GLY A 30 22.06 -42.25 -16.14
N ARG A 31 22.26 -40.94 -16.33
CA ARG A 31 21.85 -40.18 -17.52
C ARG A 31 22.80 -40.45 -18.71
N PRO A 32 22.31 -40.32 -19.95
CA PRO A 32 23.11 -40.53 -21.15
C PRO A 32 23.96 -39.29 -21.50
N ASN A 33 25.16 -39.56 -22.03
CA ASN A 33 26.08 -38.58 -22.59
C ASN A 33 25.46 -37.82 -23.76
N VAL A 34 25.46 -36.49 -23.71
CA VAL A 34 25.12 -35.62 -24.82
C VAL A 34 26.43 -35.14 -25.46
N TYR A 35 26.66 -35.53 -26.71
CA TYR A 35 27.77 -35.10 -27.54
C TYR A 35 27.39 -33.80 -28.26
N VAL A 36 28.20 -32.74 -28.09
CA VAL A 36 28.02 -31.46 -28.79
C VAL A 36 29.00 -31.39 -29.98
N PRO A 37 28.53 -31.24 -31.24
CA PRO A 37 29.41 -31.15 -32.40
C PRO A 37 30.21 -29.83 -32.48
N SER A 38 31.44 -29.93 -32.94
CA SER A 38 32.50 -28.91 -33.04
C SER A 38 32.30 -27.80 -34.08
N ALA A 39 31.06 -27.46 -34.45
CA ALA A 39 30.75 -26.53 -35.54
C ALA A 39 30.49 -25.07 -35.10
N TRP A 40 30.78 -24.69 -33.85
CA TRP A 40 30.49 -23.33 -33.32
C TRP A 40 31.70 -22.40 -33.18
N ASN A 41 32.90 -22.84 -33.55
CA ASN A 41 34.06 -21.96 -33.63
C ASN A 41 34.37 -21.67 -35.10
N ASN A 42 33.82 -20.59 -35.66
CA ASN A 42 34.45 -19.72 -36.65
C ASN A 42 33.41 -18.77 -37.29
N VAL A 43 33.28 -17.57 -36.73
CA VAL A 43 32.79 -16.41 -37.47
C VAL A 43 33.76 -15.26 -37.18
N GLN A 44 34.65 -14.98 -38.13
CA GLN A 44 35.45 -13.75 -38.17
C GLN A 44 34.54 -12.61 -38.66
N LEU A 45 34.38 -11.57 -37.85
CA LEU A 45 33.77 -10.30 -38.26
C LEU A 45 34.86 -9.34 -38.78
N PRO A 46 34.53 -8.43 -39.72
CA PRO A 46 35.51 -7.51 -40.33
C PRO A 46 35.87 -6.36 -39.39
N ALA A 47 37.14 -5.93 -39.44
CA ALA A 47 37.66 -4.83 -38.64
C ALA A 47 37.16 -3.44 -39.11
N PRO A 48 36.95 -2.47 -38.21
CA PRO A 48 36.59 -1.09 -38.56
C PRO A 48 37.83 -0.23 -38.90
N PRO A 49 37.65 0.94 -39.57
CA PRO A 49 38.75 1.73 -40.10
C PRO A 49 39.49 2.53 -39.02
N VAL A 50 40.80 2.59 -39.17
CA VAL A 50 41.75 3.25 -38.26
C VAL A 50 41.77 4.76 -38.53
N ALA A 51 41.36 5.57 -37.55
CA ALA A 51 41.64 7.01 -37.50
C ALA A 51 42.76 7.27 -36.47
N ARG A 52 43.80 7.99 -36.91
CA ARG A 52 44.99 8.36 -36.13
C ARG A 52 44.68 9.46 -35.12
N ALA A 53 45.01 9.24 -33.84
CA ALA A 53 45.23 10.28 -32.85
C ALA A 53 46.37 9.88 -31.89
N ALA A 54 47.08 10.88 -31.36
CA ALA A 54 48.39 10.85 -30.71
C ALA A 54 48.42 10.16 -29.32
N PRO A 55 49.61 9.79 -28.78
CA PRO A 55 49.73 8.92 -27.62
C PRO A 55 49.80 9.69 -26.30
N SER A 56 49.00 9.27 -25.32
CA SER A 56 49.21 9.51 -23.89
C SER A 56 49.26 8.16 -23.17
N PRO A 57 50.12 7.97 -22.16
CA PRO A 57 50.40 6.65 -21.60
C PRO A 57 49.35 6.28 -20.55
N LEU A 58 48.55 5.25 -20.82
CA LEU A 58 47.69 4.60 -19.84
C LEU A 58 48.33 3.30 -19.34
N MET A 59 48.26 3.12 -18.02
CA MET A 59 48.66 1.91 -17.32
C MET A 59 47.87 0.70 -17.80
N ALA A 60 48.59 -0.41 -17.99
CA ALA A 60 48.03 -1.70 -18.32
C ALA A 60 47.27 -2.28 -17.12
N LEU A 61 45.99 -2.61 -17.32
CA LEU A 61 45.22 -3.46 -16.41
C LEU A 61 45.47 -4.95 -16.71
N PRO A 62 45.41 -5.83 -15.71
CA PRO A 62 45.75 -7.24 -15.85
C PRO A 62 44.66 -8.03 -16.61
N PRO A 63 45.05 -9.09 -17.34
CA PRO A 63 44.11 -9.95 -18.08
C PRO A 63 43.38 -10.88 -17.10
N GLY A 64 42.07 -10.71 -16.92
CA GLY A 64 41.30 -11.63 -16.07
C GLY A 64 39.81 -11.36 -15.83
N SER A 65 39.22 -10.24 -16.25
CA SER A 65 37.80 -9.94 -15.95
C SER A 65 36.86 -10.28 -17.11
N SER A 66 36.57 -11.57 -17.32
CA SER A 66 35.42 -11.99 -18.14
C SER A 66 34.20 -12.23 -17.25
N GLY A 67 33.72 -11.16 -16.60
CA GLY A 67 32.53 -11.14 -15.74
C GLY A 67 31.29 -10.58 -16.44
N TYR A 68 31.21 -10.65 -17.76
CA TYR A 68 30.06 -10.12 -18.49
C TYR A 68 28.93 -11.16 -18.50
N SER A 69 27.97 -10.99 -17.58
CA SER A 69 26.77 -11.81 -17.54
C SER A 69 25.92 -11.63 -18.80
N VAL A 70 25.03 -12.60 -19.06
CA VAL A 70 24.05 -12.62 -20.17
C VAL A 70 23.19 -11.34 -20.22
N GLN A 71 23.08 -10.59 -19.12
CA GLN A 71 22.38 -9.30 -19.07
C GLN A 71 23.10 -8.18 -19.86
N HIS A 72 24.44 -8.24 -19.98
CA HIS A 72 25.20 -7.23 -20.74
C HIS A 72 24.98 -7.33 -22.26
N LEU A 73 24.64 -8.53 -22.76
CA LEU A 73 24.24 -8.75 -24.16
C LEU A 73 22.87 -8.13 -24.47
N GLN A 74 21.95 -8.10 -23.50
CA GLN A 74 20.65 -7.44 -23.67
C GLN A 74 20.75 -5.92 -23.68
N TYR A 75 21.76 -5.36 -22.99
CA TYR A 75 21.99 -3.92 -22.94
C TYR A 75 22.29 -3.30 -24.31
N ALA A 76 23.02 -4.02 -25.18
CA ALA A 76 23.29 -3.54 -26.54
C ALA A 76 22.01 -3.44 -27.40
N ALA A 77 21.15 -4.47 -27.35
CA ALA A 77 19.88 -4.48 -28.05
C ALA A 77 18.90 -3.43 -27.50
N GLN A 78 18.93 -3.20 -26.18
CA GLN A 78 18.09 -2.21 -25.51
C GLN A 78 18.51 -0.78 -25.86
N ARG A 79 19.81 -0.48 -25.89
CA ARG A 79 20.35 0.80 -26.41
C ARG A 79 19.98 1.05 -27.86
N GLU A 80 20.09 0.05 -28.72
CA GLU A 80 19.76 0.23 -30.15
C GLU A 80 18.28 0.48 -30.35
N ARG A 81 17.42 -0.20 -29.58
CA ARG A 81 15.98 0.08 -29.54
C ARG A 81 15.69 1.50 -29.06
N TRP A 82 16.36 1.97 -28.01
CA TRP A 82 16.24 3.35 -27.51
C TRP A 82 16.75 4.39 -28.52
N ALA A 83 17.87 4.12 -29.19
CA ALA A 83 18.39 5.00 -30.23
C ALA A 83 17.41 5.10 -31.41
N GLN A 84 16.82 3.98 -31.85
CA GLN A 84 15.79 4.00 -32.90
C GLN A 84 14.52 4.75 -32.48
N MET A 85 14.12 4.67 -31.21
CA MET A 85 12.99 5.44 -30.68
C MET A 85 13.32 6.94 -30.56
N ALA A 86 14.54 7.29 -30.14
CA ALA A 86 15.00 8.69 -30.01
C ALA A 86 15.17 9.39 -31.37
N HIS A 87 15.47 8.65 -32.43
CA HIS A 87 15.60 9.19 -33.80
C HIS A 87 14.28 9.25 -34.57
N ARG A 88 13.19 8.69 -34.04
CA ARG A 88 11.86 8.93 -34.60
C ARG A 88 11.33 10.24 -34.00
N PRO A 89 11.15 11.31 -34.80
CA PRO A 89 10.49 12.49 -34.28
C PRO A 89 9.13 12.06 -33.72
N PRO A 90 8.77 12.47 -32.49
CA PRO A 90 7.48 12.10 -31.92
C PRO A 90 6.38 12.47 -32.92
N PRO A 91 5.39 11.59 -33.16
CA PRO A 91 4.26 11.95 -34.01
C PRO A 91 3.72 13.27 -33.50
N ALA A 92 3.62 14.28 -34.37
CA ALA A 92 3.13 15.60 -33.97
C ALA A 92 1.69 15.54 -33.43
N GLU A 93 0.98 14.46 -33.72
CA GLU A 93 -0.42 14.24 -33.42
C GLU A 93 -0.61 12.82 -32.88
N THR A 94 -0.97 12.71 -31.62
CA THR A 94 -1.19 11.44 -30.94
C THR A 94 -2.61 11.30 -30.41
N ILE A 95 -3.02 10.05 -30.17
CA ILE A 95 -4.27 9.63 -29.52
C ILE A 95 -3.97 8.70 -28.34
N SER A 96 -4.98 8.52 -27.48
CA SER A 96 -4.94 7.51 -26.41
C SER A 96 -5.94 6.39 -26.70
N LEU A 97 -5.61 5.16 -26.31
CA LEU A 97 -6.48 3.99 -26.44
C LEU A 97 -6.79 3.41 -25.05
N GLU A 98 -8.03 3.04 -24.81
CA GLU A 98 -8.45 2.16 -23.71
C GLU A 98 -8.85 0.82 -24.32
N ILE A 99 -8.15 -0.26 -23.97
CA ILE A 99 -8.29 -1.55 -24.63
C ILE A 99 -8.77 -2.59 -23.61
N SER A 100 -9.95 -3.14 -23.81
CA SER A 100 -10.56 -4.14 -22.91
C SER A 100 -10.67 -5.52 -23.55
N ALA A 101 -10.47 -6.58 -22.77
CA ALA A 101 -10.74 -7.96 -23.20
C ALA A 101 -12.18 -8.35 -22.89
N VAL A 102 -12.92 -8.84 -23.89
CA VAL A 102 -14.33 -9.21 -23.74
C VAL A 102 -14.66 -10.50 -24.48
N PHE A 103 -15.82 -11.11 -24.22
CA PHE A 103 -16.32 -12.26 -24.96
C PHE A 103 -17.75 -12.05 -25.45
N GLU A 104 -18.09 -12.70 -26.56
CA GLU A 104 -19.47 -12.78 -27.08
C GLU A 104 -20.24 -13.86 -26.31
N ALA A 105 -21.35 -13.48 -25.65
CA ALA A 105 -22.22 -14.41 -24.95
C ALA A 105 -23.40 -14.80 -25.85
N GLY A 106 -23.62 -16.10 -26.08
CA GLY A 106 -24.60 -16.70 -26.99
C GLY A 106 -26.09 -16.46 -26.74
N GLY A 107 -26.45 -15.45 -25.96
CA GLY A 107 -27.84 -15.12 -25.68
C GLY A 107 -28.45 -14.26 -26.80
N LYS A 108 -29.59 -14.71 -27.35
CA LYS A 108 -30.47 -13.96 -28.29
C LYS A 108 -30.97 -12.59 -27.81
N LYS A 109 -30.43 -12.03 -26.73
CA LYS A 109 -30.73 -10.67 -26.29
C LYS A 109 -30.05 -9.71 -27.25
N LYS A 110 -30.84 -9.16 -28.18
CA LYS A 110 -30.48 -8.24 -29.27
C LYS A 110 -29.67 -6.98 -28.89
N ASN A 111 -29.29 -6.80 -27.63
CA ASN A 111 -28.51 -5.67 -27.09
C ASN A 111 -27.52 -6.08 -26.00
N ALA A 112 -27.14 -7.37 -25.92
CA ALA A 112 -26.16 -7.82 -24.93
C ALA A 112 -24.79 -7.23 -25.26
N ARG A 113 -24.45 -6.12 -24.59
CA ARG A 113 -23.09 -5.60 -24.48
C ARG A 113 -22.21 -6.76 -24.01
N SER A 114 -21.05 -6.93 -24.64
CA SER A 114 -20.10 -8.00 -24.32
C SER A 114 -19.74 -8.02 -22.84
N ASN A 115 -19.47 -9.22 -22.32
CA ASN A 115 -19.01 -9.40 -20.95
C ASN A 115 -17.48 -9.29 -20.91
N ASN A 116 -16.94 -8.71 -19.85
CA ASN A 116 -15.49 -8.57 -19.67
C ASN A 116 -14.86 -9.92 -19.29
N ILE A 117 -13.66 -10.18 -19.82
CA ILE A 117 -12.81 -11.30 -19.39
C ILE A 117 -12.00 -10.82 -18.18
N GLY A 118 -12.52 -11.09 -16.97
CA GLY A 118 -11.92 -10.60 -15.73
C GLY A 118 -11.85 -9.07 -15.68
N SER A 119 -10.72 -8.54 -15.19
CA SER A 119 -10.43 -7.10 -15.10
C SER A 119 -9.37 -6.65 -16.11
N ILE A 120 -9.29 -7.31 -17.27
CA ILE A 120 -8.25 -7.02 -18.27
C ILE A 120 -8.65 -5.77 -19.06
N CYS A 121 -8.09 -4.64 -18.66
CA CYS A 121 -8.17 -3.35 -19.36
C CYS A 121 -6.78 -2.69 -19.33
N GLU A 122 -6.32 -2.18 -20.47
CA GLU A 122 -5.01 -1.54 -20.62
C GLU A 122 -5.19 -0.17 -21.30
N GLY A 123 -4.59 0.86 -20.71
CA GLY A 123 -4.56 2.21 -21.28
C GLY A 123 -3.23 2.45 -22.01
N LEU A 124 -3.28 2.84 -23.27
CA LEU A 124 -2.11 3.26 -24.05
C LEU A 124 -2.23 4.75 -24.40
N LYS A 125 -1.13 5.48 -24.28
CA LYS A 125 -1.02 6.87 -24.71
C LYS A 125 -0.05 6.96 -25.88
N ASP A 126 0.00 8.13 -26.51
CA ASP A 126 0.99 8.47 -27.54
C ASP A 126 0.97 7.54 -28.76
N ILE A 127 -0.23 7.03 -29.08
CA ILE A 127 -0.45 6.26 -30.29
C ILE A 127 -0.54 7.24 -31.46
N ASP A 128 0.15 6.95 -32.55
CA ASP A 128 0.11 7.77 -33.75
C ASP A 128 -1.34 7.94 -34.24
N ALA A 129 -1.82 9.18 -34.29
CA ALA A 129 -3.18 9.48 -34.74
C ALA A 129 -3.42 9.09 -36.21
N GLN A 130 -2.34 8.90 -36.98
CA GLN A 130 -2.36 8.45 -38.36
C GLN A 130 -2.47 6.92 -38.50
N SER A 131 -2.58 6.18 -37.40
CA SER A 131 -2.75 4.73 -37.45
C SER A 131 -4.01 4.33 -38.21
N THR A 132 -3.85 3.36 -39.11
CA THR A 132 -4.96 2.68 -39.80
C THR A 132 -5.72 1.74 -38.86
N ALA A 133 -6.90 1.28 -39.28
CA ALA A 133 -7.70 0.33 -38.49
C ALA A 133 -6.93 -0.96 -38.16
N TYR A 134 -6.18 -1.50 -39.13
CA TYR A 134 -5.39 -2.72 -38.97
C TYR A 134 -4.23 -2.54 -37.99
N GLU A 135 -3.55 -1.39 -38.03
CA GLU A 135 -2.47 -1.07 -37.08
C GLU A 135 -3.01 -0.93 -35.66
N LEU A 136 -4.13 -0.25 -35.48
CA LEU A 136 -4.82 -0.13 -34.18
C LEU A 136 -5.24 -1.51 -33.64
N ALA A 137 -5.78 -2.37 -34.50
CA ALA A 137 -6.12 -3.74 -34.12
C ALA A 137 -4.88 -4.56 -33.72
N SER A 138 -3.78 -4.42 -34.46
CA SER A 138 -2.50 -5.07 -34.15
C SER A 138 -1.94 -4.60 -32.80
N ILE A 139 -2.02 -3.30 -32.50
CA ILE A 139 -1.65 -2.73 -31.20
C ILE A 139 -2.52 -3.34 -30.09
N ALA A 140 -3.83 -3.38 -30.27
CA ALA A 140 -4.77 -3.93 -29.29
C ALA A 140 -4.50 -5.42 -28.98
N LEU A 141 -4.32 -6.23 -30.03
CA LEU A 141 -4.00 -7.66 -29.87
C LEU A 141 -2.67 -7.85 -29.14
N ARG A 142 -1.59 -7.17 -29.58
CA ARG A 142 -0.28 -7.29 -28.94
C ARG A 142 -0.29 -6.93 -27.45
N THR A 143 -1.12 -5.96 -27.08
CA THR A 143 -1.23 -5.49 -25.69
C THR A 143 -2.04 -6.45 -24.83
N VAL A 144 -3.19 -6.92 -25.31
CA VAL A 144 -4.16 -7.63 -24.47
C VAL A 144 -4.04 -9.16 -24.55
N VAL A 145 -3.60 -9.72 -25.66
CA VAL A 145 -3.50 -11.17 -25.86
C VAL A 145 -2.61 -11.87 -24.83
N PRO A 146 -1.42 -11.35 -24.46
CA PRO A 146 -0.61 -11.95 -23.39
C PRO A 146 -1.36 -12.03 -22.05
N ARG A 147 -2.22 -11.04 -21.75
CA ARG A 147 -3.04 -11.00 -20.53
C ARG A 147 -4.16 -12.03 -20.58
N ILE A 148 -4.83 -12.19 -21.73
CA ILE A 148 -5.85 -13.25 -21.92
C ILE A 148 -5.22 -14.64 -21.74
N LYS A 149 -4.02 -14.87 -22.31
CA LYS A 149 -3.29 -16.13 -22.09
C LYS A 149 -2.91 -16.33 -20.63
N ALA A 150 -2.46 -15.28 -19.94
CA ALA A 150 -2.13 -15.35 -18.52
C ALA A 150 -3.35 -15.58 -17.62
N TYR A 151 -4.55 -15.16 -18.05
CA TYR A 151 -5.80 -15.36 -17.31
C TYR A 151 -6.12 -16.84 -17.13
N TYR A 152 -5.80 -17.69 -18.12
CA TYR A 152 -5.89 -19.13 -17.98
C TYR A 152 -4.83 -19.84 -18.83
N PRO A 153 -3.59 -20.02 -18.31
CA PRO A 153 -2.45 -20.49 -19.10
C PRO A 153 -2.60 -21.90 -19.67
N SER A 154 -3.44 -22.73 -19.04
CA SER A 154 -3.69 -24.12 -19.45
C SER A 154 -4.70 -24.24 -20.58
N PHE A 155 -5.46 -23.19 -20.89
CA PHE A 155 -6.41 -23.20 -22.01
C PHE A 155 -5.72 -22.76 -23.30
N GLY A 156 -5.90 -23.54 -24.37
CA GLY A 156 -5.32 -23.27 -25.69
C GLY A 156 -6.05 -22.16 -26.46
N TRP A 157 -5.91 -20.91 -26.03
CA TRP A 157 -6.50 -19.74 -26.71
C TRP A 157 -6.04 -19.66 -28.17
N ARG A 158 -6.99 -19.50 -29.09
CA ARG A 158 -6.76 -19.31 -30.54
C ARG A 158 -6.81 -17.83 -30.87
N GLU A 159 -5.66 -17.17 -30.73
CA GLU A 159 -5.48 -15.72 -30.89
C GLU A 159 -5.89 -15.23 -32.29
N ASN A 160 -5.71 -16.07 -33.32
CA ASN A 160 -6.06 -15.78 -34.70
C ASN A 160 -7.59 -15.69 -34.93
N GLU A 161 -8.41 -16.12 -33.97
CA GLU A 161 -9.85 -15.98 -34.02
C GLU A 161 -10.34 -14.72 -33.30
N PHE A 162 -9.47 -14.01 -32.56
CA PHE A 162 -9.88 -12.81 -31.84
C PHE A 162 -10.25 -11.68 -32.81
N ILE A 163 -11.26 -10.91 -32.43
CA ILE A 163 -11.77 -9.81 -33.24
C ILE A 163 -11.53 -8.51 -32.48
N VAL A 164 -11.04 -7.47 -33.15
CA VAL A 164 -10.92 -6.14 -32.53
C VAL A 164 -12.04 -5.24 -33.02
N ARG A 165 -12.83 -4.71 -32.09
CA ARG A 165 -13.88 -3.74 -32.39
C ARG A 165 -13.70 -2.42 -31.65
N ASP A 166 -14.22 -1.33 -32.20
CA ASP A 166 -14.31 -0.06 -31.48
C ASP A 166 -15.62 0.08 -30.70
N THR A 167 -15.85 1.25 -30.08
CA THR A 167 -17.09 1.59 -29.37
C THR A 167 -18.33 1.65 -30.26
N LYS A 168 -18.16 1.75 -31.58
CA LYS A 168 -19.23 1.69 -32.59
C LYS A 168 -19.44 0.25 -33.10
N TRP A 169 -18.75 -0.74 -32.51
CA TRP A 169 -18.80 -2.15 -32.89
C TRP A 169 -18.32 -2.46 -34.32
N VAL A 170 -17.50 -1.59 -34.89
CA VAL A 170 -16.88 -1.81 -36.20
C VAL A 170 -15.72 -2.79 -36.04
N ASP A 171 -15.66 -3.83 -36.87
CA ASP A 171 -14.54 -4.78 -36.90
C ASP A 171 -13.33 -4.16 -37.63
N LEU A 172 -12.31 -3.79 -36.85
CA LEU A 172 -11.12 -3.10 -37.35
C LEU A 172 -10.26 -4.00 -38.24
N MET A 173 -10.30 -5.32 -38.03
CA MET A 173 -9.53 -6.29 -38.84
C MET A 173 -10.14 -6.48 -40.23
N ARG A 174 -11.45 -6.23 -40.38
CA ARG A 174 -12.16 -6.30 -41.66
C ARG A 174 -12.36 -4.94 -42.33
N HIS A 175 -11.92 -3.87 -41.68
CA HIS A 175 -12.07 -2.52 -42.21
C HIS A 175 -11.15 -2.31 -43.42
N SER A 176 -11.71 -2.23 -44.62
CA SER A 176 -10.97 -2.23 -45.89
C SER A 176 -10.28 -0.92 -46.24
N SER A 177 -10.35 0.09 -45.37
CA SER A 177 -9.83 1.42 -45.66
C SER A 177 -8.39 1.57 -45.17
N ALA A 178 -7.50 1.96 -46.08
CA ALA A 178 -6.17 2.48 -45.73
C ALA A 178 -6.24 3.90 -45.13
N GLN A 179 -7.44 4.44 -44.89
CA GLN A 179 -7.60 5.73 -44.24
C GLN A 179 -7.25 5.66 -42.74
N LEU A 180 -6.78 6.79 -42.25
CA LEU A 180 -6.44 7.04 -40.86
C LEU A 180 -7.73 6.94 -40.02
N TYR A 181 -7.83 5.92 -39.17
CA TYR A 181 -9.14 5.46 -38.67
C TYR A 181 -9.81 6.48 -37.74
N PHE A 182 -9.07 7.00 -36.76
CA PHE A 182 -9.58 7.98 -35.78
C PHE A 182 -9.13 9.42 -36.05
N TYR A 183 -8.32 9.66 -37.08
CA TYR A 183 -7.74 10.97 -37.33
C TYR A 183 -8.81 12.05 -37.56
N GLY A 184 -9.80 11.74 -38.41
CA GLY A 184 -10.93 12.65 -38.67
C GLY A 184 -11.74 12.98 -37.41
N ASP A 185 -11.85 12.05 -36.48
CA ASP A 185 -12.53 12.28 -35.19
C ASP A 185 -11.74 13.24 -34.28
N CYS A 186 -10.42 13.39 -34.48
CA CYS A 186 -9.56 14.30 -33.71
C CYS A 186 -9.56 15.74 -34.28
N LEU A 187 -10.00 15.92 -35.52
CA LEU A 187 -10.08 17.21 -36.19
C LEU A 187 -11.31 18.00 -35.70
N ASN A 188 -11.10 19.15 -35.08
CA ASN A 188 -12.17 20.03 -34.62
C ASN A 188 -12.10 21.38 -35.31
N ALA A 189 -13.26 21.98 -35.63
CA ALA A 189 -13.31 23.36 -36.09
C ALA A 189 -12.73 24.29 -34.99
N SER A 190 -11.87 25.22 -35.38
CA SER A 190 -11.30 26.19 -34.46
C SER A 190 -12.38 27.12 -33.91
N ASN A 191 -12.41 27.31 -32.60
CA ASN A 191 -13.36 28.20 -31.91
C ASN A 191 -13.14 29.69 -32.24
N ARG A 192 -12.16 30.05 -33.07
CA ARG A 192 -11.93 31.43 -33.48
C ARG A 192 -13.03 31.85 -34.46
N LYS A 193 -13.83 32.85 -34.03
CA LYS A 193 -14.90 33.49 -34.80
C LYS A 193 -14.38 33.82 -36.22
N ASN A 194 -15.02 33.25 -37.24
CA ASN A 194 -14.71 33.40 -38.67
C ASN A 194 -13.48 32.63 -39.21
N SER A 195 -12.85 31.72 -38.46
CA SER A 195 -11.82 30.84 -39.02
C SER A 195 -12.42 29.51 -39.50
N LYS A 196 -12.13 29.11 -40.75
CA LYS A 196 -12.37 27.74 -41.25
C LYS A 196 -11.24 26.77 -40.87
N ALA A 197 -10.33 27.20 -39.98
CA ALA A 197 -9.19 26.41 -39.60
C ALA A 197 -9.65 25.20 -38.78
N VAL A 198 -9.11 24.04 -39.12
CA VAL A 198 -9.29 22.80 -38.36
C VAL A 198 -8.07 22.64 -37.47
N VAL A 199 -8.28 22.29 -36.21
CA VAL A 199 -7.21 22.06 -35.23
C VAL A 199 -7.33 20.62 -34.74
N PHE A 200 -6.21 19.90 -34.73
CA PHE A 200 -6.12 18.59 -34.15
C PHE A 200 -6.24 18.67 -32.62
N LYS A 201 -7.08 17.82 -32.04
CA LYS A 201 -7.14 17.62 -30.58
C LYS A 201 -7.02 16.14 -30.30
N THR A 202 -6.02 15.77 -29.51
CA THR A 202 -5.86 14.44 -28.93
C THR A 202 -7.15 13.99 -28.25
N LYS A 203 -7.59 12.77 -28.55
CA LYS A 203 -8.76 12.12 -27.96
C LYS A 203 -8.40 10.72 -27.46
N GLN A 204 -9.20 10.23 -26.54
CA GLN A 204 -9.17 8.85 -26.09
C GLN A 204 -10.24 8.03 -26.82
N PHE A 205 -9.89 6.85 -27.30
CA PHE A 205 -10.78 5.91 -27.99
C PHE A 205 -10.81 4.56 -27.28
N GLY A 206 -11.98 3.92 -27.26
CA GLY A 206 -12.14 2.57 -26.70
C GLY A 206 -12.03 1.49 -27.78
N LEU A 207 -11.25 0.45 -27.52
CA LEU A 207 -11.15 -0.76 -28.34
C LEU A 207 -11.46 -2.00 -27.49
N PHE A 208 -12.03 -3.01 -28.12
CA PHE A 208 -12.43 -4.28 -27.52
C PHE A 208 -11.75 -5.42 -28.26
N VAL A 209 -10.96 -6.22 -27.56
CA VAL A 209 -10.45 -7.51 -28.06
C VAL A 209 -11.45 -8.58 -27.64
N ILE A 210 -12.16 -9.12 -28.63
CA ILE A 210 -13.30 -10.01 -28.45
C ILE A 210 -12.84 -11.45 -28.69
N VAL A 211 -13.04 -12.30 -27.68
CA VAL A 211 -12.99 -13.75 -27.82
C VAL A 211 -14.31 -14.24 -28.41
N PRO A 212 -14.30 -14.97 -29.54
CA PRO A 212 -15.51 -15.49 -30.15
C PRO A 212 -16.26 -16.43 -29.21
N GLU A 213 -17.60 -16.39 -29.31
CA GLU A 213 -18.51 -17.22 -28.52
C GLU A 213 -18.11 -18.70 -28.50
N ALA A 214 -17.87 -19.29 -29.67
CA ALA A 214 -17.49 -20.70 -29.78
C ALA A 214 -16.19 -21.06 -29.04
N GLN A 215 -15.26 -20.13 -28.92
CA GLN A 215 -14.02 -20.32 -28.17
C GLN A 215 -14.26 -20.14 -26.67
N TRP A 216 -15.11 -19.19 -26.28
CA TRP A 216 -15.50 -18.99 -24.89
C TRP A 216 -16.29 -20.17 -24.33
N GLU A 217 -17.24 -20.74 -25.07
CA GLU A 217 -17.96 -21.95 -24.67
C GLU A 217 -17.02 -23.14 -24.43
N GLN A 218 -15.99 -23.30 -25.28
CA GLN A 218 -14.95 -24.31 -25.08
C GLN A 218 -14.15 -24.07 -23.80
N PHE A 219 -13.87 -22.80 -23.48
CA PHE A 219 -13.21 -22.41 -22.25
C PHE A 219 -14.07 -22.73 -21.02
N GLU A 220 -15.38 -22.45 -21.06
CA GLU A 220 -16.29 -22.79 -19.96
C GLU A 220 -16.35 -24.31 -19.73
N VAL A 221 -16.50 -25.10 -20.79
CA VAL A 221 -16.45 -26.57 -20.69
C VAL A 221 -15.09 -27.07 -20.15
N PHE A 222 -14.00 -26.43 -20.54
CA PHE A 222 -12.66 -26.77 -20.05
C PHE A 222 -12.51 -26.46 -18.56
N ARG A 223 -12.95 -25.28 -18.13
CA ARG A 223 -12.94 -24.85 -16.72
C ARG A 223 -13.78 -25.79 -15.86
N ASP A 224 -14.99 -26.12 -16.31
CA ASP A 224 -15.92 -26.99 -15.58
C ASP A 224 -15.38 -28.44 -15.43
N LYS A 225 -14.48 -28.89 -16.33
CA LYS A 225 -13.78 -30.18 -16.22
C LYS A 225 -12.63 -30.18 -15.20
N LEU A 226 -12.02 -29.01 -14.96
CA LEU A 226 -10.92 -28.87 -14.00
C LEU A 226 -11.41 -28.67 -12.58
N GLU A 227 -12.64 -28.15 -12.42
CA GLU A 227 -13.27 -28.08 -11.12
C GLU A 227 -13.66 -29.52 -10.69
N PRO A 228 -13.05 -30.08 -9.64
CA PRO A 228 -13.44 -31.41 -9.18
C PRO A 228 -14.94 -31.40 -8.87
N PRO A 229 -15.68 -32.47 -9.20
CA PRO A 229 -17.12 -32.51 -8.98
C PRO A 229 -17.39 -32.13 -7.52
N SER A 230 -18.04 -30.99 -7.33
CA SER A 230 -18.46 -30.53 -6.01
C SER A 230 -19.18 -31.70 -5.34
N PRO A 231 -18.81 -32.09 -4.11
CA PRO A 231 -19.41 -33.24 -3.44
C PRO A 231 -20.91 -33.06 -3.46
N GLU A 232 -21.63 -34.02 -4.08
CA GLU A 232 -23.08 -33.96 -4.18
C GLU A 232 -23.65 -33.61 -2.80
N PRO A 233 -24.51 -32.57 -2.69
CA PRO A 233 -25.05 -32.19 -1.40
C PRO A 233 -25.80 -33.40 -0.84
N THR A 234 -25.24 -33.99 0.21
CA THR A 234 -25.80 -35.13 0.91
C THR A 234 -27.26 -34.81 1.19
N ARG A 235 -28.17 -35.48 0.46
CA ARG A 235 -29.62 -35.28 0.56
C ARG A 235 -30.00 -35.40 2.04
N SER A 236 -30.18 -34.26 2.70
CA SER A 236 -30.64 -34.21 4.08
C SER A 236 -32.02 -34.86 4.08
N ARG A 237 -32.08 -36.07 4.64
CA ARG A 237 -33.28 -36.87 4.79
C ARG A 237 -34.24 -36.07 5.66
N ARG A 238 -35.15 -35.35 4.99
CA ARG A 238 -36.22 -34.56 5.60
C ARG A 238 -37.04 -35.51 6.49
N VAL A 239 -36.86 -35.41 7.81
CA VAL A 239 -37.73 -36.07 8.78
C VAL A 239 -39.10 -35.43 8.64
N SER A 240 -40.03 -36.19 8.07
CA SER A 240 -41.43 -35.82 7.92
C SER A 240 -42.06 -35.66 9.32
N ARG A 241 -42.41 -34.43 9.69
CA ARG A 241 -43.29 -34.17 10.83
C ARG A 241 -44.72 -34.58 10.44
N GLN A 242 -45.21 -35.67 11.04
CA GLN A 242 -46.63 -36.03 11.00
C GLN A 242 -47.47 -35.09 11.88
N PRO A 243 -48.71 -34.76 11.49
CA PRO A 243 -49.71 -34.13 12.35
C PRO A 243 -50.47 -35.16 13.20
N LEU A 244 -50.83 -34.76 14.42
CA LEU A 244 -51.63 -35.49 15.41
C LEU A 244 -53.14 -35.50 15.10
N HIS A 245 -53.82 -36.54 15.63
CA HIS A 245 -55.25 -36.72 15.96
C HIS A 245 -55.97 -37.88 15.21
N PRO A 246 -57.04 -38.48 15.78
CA PRO A 246 -57.02 -39.32 16.98
C PRO A 246 -57.74 -40.69 16.78
N ALA A 247 -57.68 -41.52 17.83
CA ALA A 247 -58.11 -42.91 17.98
C ALA A 247 -59.45 -43.36 17.35
N THR A 248 -59.46 -44.56 16.73
CA THR A 248 -60.39 -45.67 17.03
C THR A 248 -59.88 -47.00 16.42
N SER A 249 -59.91 -48.10 17.19
CA SER A 249 -59.60 -49.50 16.81
C SER A 249 -60.80 -50.16 16.07
N PRO A 250 -60.87 -51.50 15.83
CA PRO A 250 -59.85 -52.57 15.63
C PRO A 250 -60.15 -53.47 14.38
N LEU A 251 -59.24 -54.38 13.99
CA LEU A 251 -59.47 -55.80 13.61
C LEU A 251 -58.29 -56.43 12.84
N SER A 252 -57.88 -57.62 13.31
CA SER A 252 -56.84 -58.57 12.87
C SER A 252 -57.14 -59.26 11.50
N PRO A 253 -56.46 -60.36 11.04
CA PRO A 253 -55.09 -60.89 11.27
C PRO A 253 -54.34 -61.39 9.98
N ALA A 254 -53.09 -61.86 10.19
CA ALA A 254 -52.43 -63.03 9.55
C ALA A 254 -51.66 -62.90 8.20
N ARG A 255 -50.33 -63.11 8.24
CA ARG A 255 -49.57 -64.30 7.72
C ARG A 255 -48.06 -63.98 7.70
N THR A 256 -47.21 -64.60 8.52
CA THR A 256 -46.41 -65.86 8.39
C THR A 256 -45.25 -65.89 7.38
N PHE A 257 -44.07 -66.29 7.90
CA PHE A 257 -42.84 -66.86 7.29
C PHE A 257 -41.96 -65.91 6.43
N SER A 258 -40.62 -65.91 6.50
CA SER A 258 -39.62 -66.93 6.93
C SER A 258 -38.25 -66.32 7.31
N GLN A 259 -37.55 -67.07 8.18
CA GLN A 259 -36.15 -67.04 8.62
C GLN A 259 -35.08 -66.83 7.52
N SER A 260 -33.97 -66.18 7.88
CA SER A 260 -32.68 -66.86 8.23
C SER A 260 -31.54 -65.87 8.52
N ASP A 261 -30.91 -66.02 9.70
CA ASP A 261 -29.49 -65.91 10.11
C ASP A 261 -28.52 -65.01 9.30
N THR A 262 -27.59 -64.20 9.87
CA THR A 262 -26.53 -64.55 10.85
C THR A 262 -25.82 -63.25 11.33
N VAL A 263 -25.05 -63.36 12.42
CA VAL A 263 -24.48 -62.33 13.32
C VAL A 263 -23.11 -61.73 12.84
N PRO A 264 -22.34 -60.93 13.63
CA PRO A 264 -22.18 -59.47 13.54
C PRO A 264 -20.75 -58.99 13.16
N THR A 265 -20.56 -57.70 12.86
CA THR A 265 -19.23 -57.06 13.01
C THR A 265 -19.32 -55.60 13.48
N VAL A 266 -18.89 -55.45 14.73
CA VAL A 266 -18.21 -54.34 15.43
C VAL A 266 -18.16 -52.96 14.78
N LEU A 267 -18.64 -51.98 15.55
CA LEU A 267 -18.57 -50.54 15.35
C LEU A 267 -17.20 -49.96 15.73
N THR A 268 -16.71 -49.01 14.94
CA THR A 268 -15.77 -47.96 15.37
C THR A 268 -16.31 -46.58 14.96
N PRO A 269 -16.26 -45.55 15.82
CA PRO A 269 -16.82 -44.24 15.51
C PRO A 269 -15.78 -43.34 14.82
N SER A 270 -16.18 -42.66 13.75
CA SER A 270 -15.45 -41.50 13.20
C SER A 270 -16.11 -40.20 13.63
N VAL A 271 -15.25 -39.31 14.11
CA VAL A 271 -15.53 -37.95 14.60
C VAL A 271 -15.91 -37.05 13.43
N VAL A 272 -17.01 -36.31 13.59
CA VAL A 272 -17.53 -35.33 12.64
C VAL A 272 -16.87 -33.98 12.90
N SER A 273 -16.19 -33.41 11.90
CA SER A 273 -15.82 -31.99 11.87
C SER A 273 -16.73 -31.27 10.87
N GLN A 274 -17.59 -30.38 11.37
CA GLN A 274 -18.44 -29.50 10.58
C GLN A 274 -17.59 -28.38 9.97
N SER A 275 -17.67 -28.22 8.65
CA SER A 275 -17.20 -27.03 7.94
C SER A 275 -18.41 -26.25 7.44
N THR A 276 -18.49 -24.98 7.84
CA THR A 276 -19.50 -24.01 7.45
C THR A 276 -19.13 -23.40 6.09
N SER A 277 -20.04 -23.51 5.13
CA SER A 277 -19.95 -22.85 3.82
C SER A 277 -20.13 -21.34 3.97
N SER A 278 -19.11 -20.55 3.65
CA SER A 278 -19.20 -19.08 3.55
C SER A 278 -19.67 -18.68 2.16
N SER A 279 -20.88 -18.13 2.08
CA SER A 279 -21.34 -17.34 0.93
C SER A 279 -20.62 -15.99 0.93
N GLU A 280 -20.05 -15.61 -0.22
CA GLU A 280 -19.50 -14.26 -0.46
C GLU A 280 -20.59 -13.18 -0.36
N PRO A 281 -20.30 -12.00 0.23
CA PRO A 281 -21.19 -10.85 0.17
C PRO A 281 -20.95 -9.98 -1.07
N PRO A 282 -21.98 -9.32 -1.63
CA PRO A 282 -21.83 -8.37 -2.72
C PRO A 282 -21.22 -7.03 -2.23
N MET A 283 -20.39 -6.42 -3.09
CA MET A 283 -19.84 -5.07 -2.94
C MET A 283 -20.92 -4.01 -2.65
N PRO A 284 -20.76 -3.12 -1.66
CA PRO A 284 -21.77 -2.11 -1.36
C PRO A 284 -21.64 -0.90 -2.29
N LEU A 285 -22.76 -0.53 -2.91
CA LEU A 285 -23.01 0.80 -3.43
C LEU A 285 -23.07 1.78 -2.24
N PHE A 286 -22.32 2.88 -2.31
CA PHE A 286 -22.36 3.96 -1.34
C PHE A 286 -23.75 4.63 -1.36
N LEU A 287 -24.59 4.29 -0.39
CA LEU A 287 -25.74 5.10 0.03
C LEU A 287 -25.50 5.52 1.47
N SER A 288 -25.30 6.82 1.66
CA SER A 288 -25.23 7.48 2.97
C SER A 288 -26.57 7.34 3.69
N ASN A 289 -26.60 6.57 4.78
CA ASN A 289 -27.66 6.65 5.78
C ASN A 289 -27.09 7.32 7.02
N GLY A 290 -27.69 8.45 7.38
CA GLY A 290 -27.23 9.33 8.43
C GLY A 290 -27.42 8.76 9.83
N TRP A 291 -26.38 8.91 10.65
CA TRP A 291 -26.50 8.96 12.10
C TRP A 291 -26.16 10.38 12.57
N ALA A 292 -27.13 10.98 13.24
CA ALA A 292 -26.99 12.28 13.87
C ALA A 292 -26.26 12.12 15.20
N ALA A 293 -24.99 12.51 15.24
CA ALA A 293 -24.33 12.89 16.47
C ALA A 293 -24.33 14.42 16.55
N SER A 294 -25.05 14.96 17.54
CA SER A 294 -25.14 16.39 17.81
C SER A 294 -23.87 16.85 18.53
N THR A 295 -23.03 17.62 17.87
CA THR A 295 -21.93 18.38 18.49
C THR A 295 -22.20 19.87 18.30
N ALA A 296 -22.66 20.51 19.38
CA ALA A 296 -22.70 21.95 19.48
C ALA A 296 -21.26 22.48 19.61
N SER A 297 -20.76 23.10 18.54
CA SER A 297 -19.50 23.86 18.56
C SER A 297 -19.81 25.35 18.62
N SER A 298 -19.46 25.99 19.74
CA SER A 298 -19.57 27.44 19.91
C SER A 298 -18.42 28.12 19.18
N SER A 299 -18.73 28.72 18.02
CA SER A 299 -17.84 29.65 17.34
C SER A 299 -17.80 30.99 18.10
N VAL A 300 -16.65 31.32 18.66
CA VAL A 300 -16.33 32.65 19.17
C VAL A 300 -15.04 33.08 18.48
N PHE A 301 -15.14 33.68 17.29
CA PHE A 301 -14.21 34.70 16.79
C PHE A 301 -14.69 35.19 15.40
N GLU A 302 -15.69 36.05 15.40
CA GLU A 302 -15.88 37.04 14.33
C GLU A 302 -16.34 38.34 14.98
N ARG A 303 -15.43 39.31 15.12
CA ARG A 303 -15.81 40.71 15.28
C ARG A 303 -14.92 41.55 14.38
N LEU A 304 -15.56 42.06 13.32
CA LEU A 304 -15.06 43.09 12.43
C LEU A 304 -14.69 44.34 13.24
N ILE A 305 -13.47 44.83 13.05
CA ILE A 305 -13.10 46.19 13.44
C ILE A 305 -13.12 47.03 12.17
N SER A 306 -14.12 47.92 12.08
CA SER A 306 -14.12 49.05 11.16
C SER A 306 -13.99 50.33 11.98
N GLU A 307 -13.26 51.25 11.36
CA GLU A 307 -12.90 52.64 11.70
C GLU A 307 -13.87 53.42 12.60
N ASP A 308 -13.32 54.16 13.56
CA ASP A 308 -13.38 55.64 13.54
C ASP A 308 -12.64 56.30 14.73
N ILE A 309 -12.28 57.57 14.50
CA ILE A 309 -12.03 58.68 15.45
C ILE A 309 -10.56 59.08 15.77
N ILE A 310 -10.16 60.07 14.97
CA ILE A 310 -9.22 61.19 15.20
C ILE A 310 -9.45 61.90 16.55
N GLY A 311 -8.37 62.35 17.23
CA GLY A 311 -8.41 63.62 17.98
C GLY A 311 -7.65 63.75 19.32
N ASN A 312 -6.50 64.42 19.26
CA ASN A 312 -5.94 65.48 20.13
C ASN A 312 -5.98 65.46 21.68
N ASN A 313 -4.78 65.74 22.24
CA ASN A 313 -4.40 66.66 23.33
C ASN A 313 -5.48 67.12 24.34
N ASP A 314 -5.23 66.97 25.65
CA ASP A 314 -4.52 67.98 26.46
C ASP A 314 -4.43 67.60 27.96
N THR A 315 -3.26 67.92 28.54
CA THR A 315 -2.95 68.48 29.87
C THR A 315 -3.99 68.44 31.02
N THR A 316 -3.59 67.93 32.21
CA THR A 316 -3.55 68.70 33.50
C THR A 316 -3.08 67.91 34.72
N ASN A 317 -2.32 68.64 35.56
CA ASN A 317 -1.75 68.32 36.87
C ASN A 317 -2.77 67.89 37.93
N THR A 318 -2.38 67.08 38.93
CA THR A 318 -2.64 67.42 40.36
C THR A 318 -1.69 66.69 41.34
N THR A 319 -1.45 67.37 42.45
CA THR A 319 -0.38 67.31 43.46
C THR A 319 -0.58 66.36 44.66
N ALA A 320 0.58 65.95 45.18
CA ALA A 320 0.99 65.58 46.56
C ALA A 320 -0.01 65.64 47.74
N VAL A 321 0.05 64.60 48.61
CA VAL A 321 -0.19 64.73 50.06
C VAL A 321 0.82 63.88 50.86
N LYS A 322 1.44 64.57 51.83
CA LYS A 322 2.47 64.16 52.79
C LYS A 322 1.80 63.88 54.13
N ARG A 323 2.10 62.77 54.83
CA ARG A 323 1.82 62.65 56.28
C ARG A 323 2.97 62.00 57.05
N HIS A 324 3.26 62.66 58.16
CA HIS A 324 4.40 62.52 59.04
C HIS A 324 4.25 61.41 60.08
N HIS A 325 5.40 60.84 60.42
CA HIS A 325 5.73 60.10 61.64
C HIS A 325 5.37 60.85 62.94
N ARG A 326 5.00 60.10 63.98
CA ARG A 326 5.27 60.46 65.38
C ARG A 326 5.64 59.22 66.21
N HIS A 327 6.69 59.38 67.01
CA HIS A 327 7.27 58.44 67.97
C HIS A 327 6.51 58.39 69.30
N THR A 328 6.63 57.27 70.01
CA THR A 328 6.72 57.23 71.49
C THR A 328 7.49 55.98 71.97
N SER A 329 8.43 56.24 72.88
CA SER A 329 9.33 55.38 73.69
C SER A 329 8.54 54.58 74.76
N SER A 330 9.02 53.65 75.61
CA SER A 330 10.29 53.03 76.03
C SER A 330 9.94 51.94 77.09
N THR A 331 10.80 50.91 77.30
CA THR A 331 11.02 50.10 78.55
C THR A 331 9.86 49.26 79.13
N SER A 332 9.98 48.04 79.66
CA SER A 332 11.07 47.06 79.88
C SER A 332 10.45 45.78 80.51
N ASN A 333 11.16 44.65 80.35
CA ASN A 333 11.14 43.40 81.13
C ASN A 333 10.00 42.37 80.97
N GLY A 334 10.42 41.13 80.67
CA GLY A 334 9.86 39.93 81.31
C GLY A 334 9.60 38.72 80.40
N SER A 335 10.46 37.71 80.52
CA SER A 335 10.14 36.27 80.42
C SER A 335 9.73 35.62 79.08
N ILE A 336 10.66 34.84 78.53
CA ILE A 336 10.55 33.42 78.11
C ILE A 336 9.15 32.92 77.64
N SER A 337 9.01 32.62 76.35
CA SER A 337 8.59 31.31 75.75
C SER A 337 8.03 31.48 74.33
N TYR A 338 8.34 30.50 73.47
CA TYR A 338 8.06 30.41 72.00
C TYR A 338 6.60 30.66 71.60
N PRO A 339 6.30 31.07 70.34
CA PRO A 339 5.72 30.11 69.38
C PRO A 339 6.04 30.44 67.88
N PRO A 340 5.38 29.79 66.89
CA PRO A 340 6.00 29.20 65.71
C PRO A 340 6.39 30.23 64.62
N GLN A 341 7.54 30.02 63.98
CA GLN A 341 7.92 30.83 62.81
C GLN A 341 6.96 30.58 61.64
N LYS A 342 6.03 31.51 61.46
CA LYS A 342 5.25 31.73 60.23
C LYS A 342 6.25 32.03 59.11
N LYS A 343 6.65 31.02 58.34
CA LYS A 343 7.41 31.21 57.10
C LYS A 343 6.50 31.94 56.10
N HIS A 344 6.54 33.26 56.12
CA HIS A 344 6.15 34.07 54.96
C HIS A 344 7.11 33.71 53.83
N LEU A 345 6.75 32.71 53.01
CA LEU A 345 7.18 32.65 51.62
C LEU A 345 6.54 33.85 50.91
N GLY A 346 7.04 35.04 51.22
CA GLY A 346 6.88 36.18 50.35
C GLY A 346 7.62 35.81 49.09
N ASN A 347 6.89 35.41 48.05
CA ASN A 347 7.43 35.44 46.69
C ASN A 347 7.84 36.89 46.45
N VAL A 348 9.12 37.18 46.71
CA VAL A 348 9.74 38.46 46.39
C VAL A 348 9.57 38.59 44.89
N PHE A 349 8.71 39.53 44.48
CA PHE A 349 8.49 39.85 43.09
C PHE A 349 9.79 40.45 42.56
N SER A 350 10.62 39.64 41.91
CA SER A 350 11.83 40.10 41.23
C SER A 350 11.43 40.58 39.84
N SER A 351 11.79 41.82 39.51
CA SER A 351 11.67 42.32 38.14
C SER A 351 12.54 41.45 37.21
N PRO A 352 12.07 41.13 36.00
CA PRO A 352 12.84 40.35 35.04
C PRO A 352 14.17 41.07 34.73
N ASN A 353 15.21 40.28 34.44
CA ASN A 353 16.50 40.82 34.04
C ASN A 353 16.31 41.70 32.79
N ARG A 354 16.80 42.94 32.86
CA ARG A 354 16.59 43.95 31.80
C ARG A 354 17.19 43.53 30.46
N ASP A 355 18.32 42.83 30.48
CA ASP A 355 18.99 42.38 29.26
C ASP A 355 18.25 41.20 28.65
N GLN A 356 17.79 40.24 29.46
CA GLN A 356 16.93 39.13 28.99
C GLN A 356 15.61 39.63 28.42
N LEU A 357 14.99 40.64 29.05
CA LEU A 357 13.76 41.26 28.52
C LEU A 357 14.04 42.01 27.21
N LYS A 358 15.15 42.74 27.11
CA LYS A 358 15.53 43.43 25.88
C LYS A 358 15.79 42.45 24.74
N GLU A 359 16.50 41.35 25.00
CA GLU A 359 16.74 40.29 24.03
C GLU A 359 15.43 39.61 23.60
N ALA A 360 14.54 39.29 24.55
CA ALA A 360 13.22 38.75 24.26
C ALA A 360 12.36 39.72 23.43
N LEU A 361 12.42 41.02 23.69
CA LEU A 361 11.70 42.05 22.93
C LEU A 361 12.32 42.29 21.54
N GLN A 362 13.64 42.20 21.41
CA GLN A 362 14.30 42.29 20.11
C GLN A 362 13.98 41.07 19.26
N SER A 363 14.04 39.86 19.83
CA SER A 363 13.69 38.63 19.15
C SER A 363 12.18 38.53 18.85
N GLY A 364 11.31 38.91 19.79
CA GLY A 364 9.86 38.81 19.64
C GLY A 364 9.23 39.96 18.84
N GLY A 365 9.80 41.17 18.95
CA GLY A 365 9.31 42.38 18.28
C GLY A 365 9.86 42.56 16.85
N ALA A 366 11.01 41.96 16.53
CA ALA A 366 11.55 41.92 15.17
C ALA A 366 11.14 40.66 14.39
N CYS A 367 10.17 39.89 14.89
CA CYS A 367 9.64 38.74 14.17
C CYS A 367 9.03 39.22 12.85
N GLU A 368 9.76 39.03 11.75
CA GLU A 368 9.25 39.27 10.41
C GLU A 368 8.14 38.26 10.14
N PHE A 369 6.92 38.65 10.47
CA PHE A 369 5.75 37.82 10.26
C PHE A 369 5.50 37.74 8.76
N ASP A 370 5.93 36.64 8.15
CA ASP A 370 5.66 36.38 6.74
C ASP A 370 4.17 36.05 6.58
N VAL A 371 3.38 37.12 6.43
CA VAL A 371 1.93 37.06 6.19
C VAL A 371 1.62 36.15 5.00
N LYS A 372 2.51 36.03 4.01
CA LYS A 372 2.31 35.14 2.86
C LYS A 372 2.32 33.67 3.28
N LYS A 373 3.13 33.27 4.26
CA LYS A 373 3.11 31.89 4.81
C LYS A 373 1.78 31.57 5.47
N VAL A 374 1.17 32.54 6.16
CA VAL A 374 -0.16 32.36 6.79
C VAL A 374 -1.23 32.12 5.74
N PHE A 375 -1.26 32.94 4.69
CA PHE A 375 -2.25 32.79 3.61
C PHE A 375 -2.06 31.54 2.73
N ARG A 376 -0.88 30.90 2.80
CA ARG A 376 -0.60 29.64 2.08
C ARG A 376 -1.08 28.39 2.82
N GLN A 377 -1.42 28.53 4.09
CA GLN A 377 -1.88 27.41 4.91
C GLN A 377 -3.36 27.13 4.63
N ASN A 378 -3.62 25.87 4.30
CA ASN A 378 -4.96 25.36 4.13
C ASN A 378 -5.31 24.50 5.34
N ILE A 379 -6.35 24.89 6.08
CA ILE A 379 -6.87 24.08 7.18
C ILE A 379 -8.06 23.28 6.65
N MET A 380 -7.99 21.96 6.75
CA MET A 380 -9.06 21.07 6.29
C MET A 380 -9.54 20.21 7.46
N GLN A 381 -10.86 20.09 7.60
CA GLN A 381 -11.45 19.11 8.50
C GLN A 381 -11.23 17.71 7.94
N VAL A 382 -10.86 16.77 8.82
CA VAL A 382 -10.55 15.39 8.46
C VAL A 382 -11.19 14.39 9.40
N ASP A 383 -11.46 13.21 8.86
CA ASP A 383 -11.58 11.98 9.61
C ASP A 383 -10.31 11.15 9.44
N PHE A 384 -9.73 10.70 10.55
CA PHE A 384 -8.48 9.95 10.61
C PHE A 384 -8.74 8.52 11.10
N TYR A 385 -8.31 7.56 10.30
CA TYR A 385 -8.40 6.13 10.57
C TYR A 385 -6.98 5.56 10.73
N PRO A 386 -6.45 5.42 11.97
CA PRO A 386 -5.12 4.87 12.18
C PRO A 386 -5.03 3.43 11.69
N ILE A 387 -3.88 3.09 11.10
CA ILE A 387 -3.54 1.71 10.70
C ILE A 387 -2.92 1.00 11.90
N PRO A 388 -3.61 0.01 12.50
CA PRO A 388 -3.13 -0.63 13.71
C PRO A 388 -1.97 -1.60 13.44
N VAL A 389 -1.23 -1.95 14.49
CA VAL A 389 -0.27 -3.06 14.47
C VAL A 389 -0.99 -4.32 14.98
N CYS A 390 -1.13 -5.33 14.14
CA CYS A 390 -1.80 -6.59 14.48
C CYS A 390 -0.81 -7.77 14.53
N ASN A 391 -1.20 -8.84 15.22
CA ASN A 391 -0.47 -10.12 15.16
C ASN A 391 -0.77 -10.81 13.84
N LEU A 392 0.25 -11.39 13.20
CA LEU A 392 0.06 -12.08 11.92
C LEU A 392 -0.93 -13.25 12.03
N ASP A 393 -0.87 -14.02 13.11
CA ASP A 393 -1.81 -15.13 13.37
C ASP A 393 -3.26 -14.67 13.46
N GLU A 394 -3.49 -13.46 14.01
CA GLU A 394 -4.82 -12.88 14.06
C GLU A 394 -5.31 -12.55 12.66
N LEU A 395 -4.49 -11.92 11.82
CA LEU A 395 -4.83 -11.61 10.43
C LEU A 395 -5.12 -12.86 9.62
N ILE A 396 -4.33 -13.92 9.79
CA ILE A 396 -4.54 -15.20 9.10
C ILE A 396 -5.86 -15.84 9.54
N ARG A 397 -6.14 -15.85 10.85
CA ARG A 397 -7.35 -16.46 11.41
C ARG A 397 -8.61 -15.72 10.99
N THR A 398 -8.59 -14.39 11.02
CA THR A 398 -9.75 -13.57 10.68
C THR A 398 -9.87 -13.28 9.19
N LYS A 399 -8.80 -13.53 8.42
CA LYS A 399 -8.68 -13.19 6.99
C LYS A 399 -8.98 -11.71 6.74
N MET A 400 -8.58 -10.85 7.66
CA MET A 400 -8.91 -9.43 7.61
C MET A 400 -7.92 -8.66 6.73
N ALA A 401 -8.48 -7.73 5.97
CA ALA A 401 -7.77 -6.60 5.39
C ALA A 401 -8.02 -5.36 6.28
N PHE A 402 -7.21 -4.31 6.08
CA PHE A 402 -7.51 -3.02 6.69
C PHE A 402 -8.88 -2.52 6.19
N ASP A 403 -9.82 -2.29 7.12
CA ASP A 403 -11.18 -1.82 6.81
C ASP A 403 -11.56 -0.66 7.73
N ILE A 404 -11.76 0.52 7.12
CA ILE A 404 -12.19 1.75 7.82
C ILE A 404 -13.52 1.62 8.56
N LYS A 405 -14.37 0.65 8.18
CA LYS A 405 -15.64 0.41 8.89
C LYS A 405 -15.44 -0.16 10.28
N THR A 406 -14.33 -0.86 10.47
CA THR A 406 -13.96 -1.50 11.74
C THR A 406 -12.81 -0.77 12.45
N ALA A 407 -12.10 0.11 11.74
CA ALA A 407 -11.02 0.90 12.29
C ALA A 407 -11.57 1.95 13.28
N GLU A 408 -10.73 2.30 14.26
CA GLU A 408 -11.00 3.44 15.12
C GLU A 408 -11.06 4.73 14.28
N LEU A 409 -11.91 5.67 14.68
CA LEU A 409 -12.11 6.93 13.98
C LEU A 409 -11.84 8.09 14.93
N PHE A 410 -10.99 9.01 14.48
CA PHE A 410 -10.76 10.30 15.11
C PHE A 410 -11.11 11.42 14.15
N SER A 411 -11.92 12.39 14.58
CA SER A 411 -12.12 13.61 13.81
C SER A 411 -11.06 14.64 14.19
N GLY A 412 -10.71 15.53 13.26
CA GLY A 412 -9.68 16.53 13.49
C GLY A 412 -9.54 17.51 12.35
N ASN A 413 -8.40 18.20 12.33
CA ASN A 413 -8.01 19.07 11.23
C ASN A 413 -6.56 18.81 10.83
N ILE A 414 -6.28 18.97 9.54
CA ILE A 414 -4.92 19.10 9.03
C ILE A 414 -4.65 20.56 8.65
N ARG A 415 -3.43 21.01 8.90
CA ARG A 415 -2.89 22.27 8.39
C ARG A 415 -1.83 21.95 7.35
N LEU A 416 -2.16 22.19 6.10
CA LEU A 416 -1.33 21.88 4.94
C LEU A 416 -0.71 23.16 4.38
N ASP A 417 0.62 23.21 4.28
CA ASP A 417 1.28 24.25 3.49
C ASP A 417 1.26 23.86 2.01
N ARG A 418 0.60 24.65 1.16
CA ARG A 418 0.50 24.38 -0.29
C ARG A 418 1.72 24.85 -1.08
N SER A 419 2.72 25.41 -0.43
CA SER A 419 3.97 25.80 -1.08
C SER A 419 4.68 24.58 -1.67
N THR A 420 5.44 24.81 -2.75
CA THR A 420 6.35 23.80 -3.29
C THR A 420 7.45 23.44 -2.30
N ASP A 421 7.80 24.37 -1.41
CA ASP A 421 8.83 24.19 -0.37
C ASP A 421 8.38 23.19 0.71
N ALA A 422 7.07 22.94 0.85
CA ALA A 422 6.53 21.95 1.76
C ALA A 422 6.52 20.52 1.17
N ILE A 423 6.85 20.35 -0.12
CA ILE A 423 6.99 19.03 -0.73
C ILE A 423 8.32 18.44 -0.27
N LEU A 424 8.22 17.42 0.59
CA LEU A 424 9.38 16.72 1.15
C LEU A 424 10.02 15.77 0.14
N GLY A 425 9.22 15.23 -0.78
CA GLY A 425 9.71 14.30 -1.79
C GLY A 425 8.69 13.97 -2.86
N VAL A 426 9.20 13.58 -4.03
CA VAL A 426 8.41 13.12 -5.17
C VAL A 426 8.93 11.74 -5.55
N GLY A 427 8.18 10.71 -5.17
CA GLY A 427 8.46 9.34 -5.60
C GLY A 427 7.91 9.07 -7.00
N ALA A 428 8.08 7.85 -7.50
CA ALA A 428 7.62 7.46 -8.84
C ALA A 428 6.11 7.62 -9.07
N PHE A 429 5.31 7.45 -8.00
CA PHE A 429 3.84 7.45 -8.09
C PHE A 429 3.15 8.30 -7.04
N LYS A 430 3.88 8.82 -6.05
CA LYS A 430 3.33 9.56 -4.89
C LYS A 430 4.13 10.83 -4.62
N THR A 431 3.45 11.89 -4.20
CA THR A 431 4.06 13.08 -3.61
C THR A 431 3.98 12.98 -2.09
N ALA A 432 5.03 13.35 -1.38
CA ALA A 432 5.07 13.47 0.08
C ALA A 432 5.14 14.97 0.46
N GLN A 433 4.24 15.41 1.33
CA GLN A 433 4.11 16.81 1.71
C GLN A 433 4.01 16.95 3.24
N SER A 434 4.74 17.89 3.82
CA SER A 434 4.68 18.16 5.26
C SER A 434 3.34 18.79 5.64
N ALA A 435 2.78 18.37 6.77
CA ALA A 435 1.58 18.95 7.35
C ALA A 435 1.57 18.81 8.88
N GLN A 436 0.59 19.47 9.52
CA GLN A 436 0.33 19.31 10.95
C GLN A 436 -1.07 18.73 11.17
N LEU A 437 -1.18 17.77 12.08
CA LEU A 437 -2.43 17.10 12.46
C LEU A 437 -2.86 17.51 13.87
N THR A 438 -4.14 17.85 14.03
CA THR A 438 -4.76 18.06 15.34
C THR A 438 -6.04 17.24 15.43
N LEU A 439 -6.08 16.26 16.33
CA LEU A 439 -7.24 15.39 16.55
C LEU A 439 -8.09 15.84 17.74
N SER A 440 -9.37 15.47 17.74
CA SER A 440 -10.30 15.69 18.83
C SER A 440 -11.21 14.47 19.02
N PRO A 441 -11.05 13.71 20.13
CA PRO A 441 -10.03 13.87 21.16
C PRO A 441 -8.62 13.57 20.64
N LEU A 442 -7.59 14.02 21.36
CA LEU A 442 -6.21 13.59 21.12
C LEU A 442 -6.09 12.08 21.35
N THR A 443 -5.23 11.43 20.59
CA THR A 443 -4.91 10.01 20.81
C THR A 443 -4.10 9.85 22.09
N ARG A 444 -4.11 8.66 22.68
CA ARG A 444 -3.33 8.39 23.91
C ARG A 444 -1.82 8.32 23.64
N SER A 445 -1.43 7.94 22.42
CA SER A 445 -0.06 7.74 21.97
C SER A 445 0.01 7.78 20.45
N GLY A 446 1.20 7.95 19.89
CA GLY A 446 1.44 7.97 18.44
C GLY A 446 0.94 9.25 17.76
N MET A 447 0.60 9.13 16.49
CA MET A 447 0.08 10.25 15.68
C MET A 447 -1.14 10.92 16.34
N GLY A 448 -1.09 12.25 16.46
CA GLY A 448 -2.18 13.06 17.01
C GLY A 448 -2.33 12.99 18.54
N SER A 449 -1.29 12.53 19.24
CA SER A 449 -1.24 12.53 20.72
C SER A 449 -0.97 13.92 21.31
N SER A 450 -0.54 14.86 20.47
CA SER A 450 -0.37 16.28 20.77
C SER A 450 -1.04 17.13 19.67
N PRO A 451 -1.41 18.38 19.98
CA PRO A 451 -1.90 19.31 18.96
C PRO A 451 -0.79 19.66 17.97
N ASN A 452 -1.16 19.88 16.70
CA ASN A 452 -0.24 20.20 15.60
C ASN A 452 0.89 19.17 15.41
N TYR A 453 0.59 17.90 15.64
CA TYR A 453 1.53 16.80 15.43
C TYR A 453 2.05 16.81 13.99
N GLU A 454 3.37 16.81 13.80
CA GLU A 454 3.97 16.86 12.46
C GLU A 454 3.80 15.52 11.74
N ILE A 455 3.28 15.58 10.52
CA ILE A 455 2.97 14.42 9.70
C ILE A 455 3.42 14.65 8.26
N VAL A 456 3.55 13.55 7.51
CA VAL A 456 3.71 13.54 6.06
C VAL A 456 2.40 13.09 5.43
N LEU A 457 1.86 13.89 4.53
CA LEU A 457 0.73 13.54 3.70
C LEU A 457 1.21 13.02 2.35
N LYS A 458 0.89 11.76 2.06
CA LYS A 458 1.19 11.12 0.78
C LYS A 458 -0.06 11.08 -0.10
N ARG A 459 0.14 11.43 -1.37
CA ARG A 459 -0.91 11.37 -2.40
C ARG A 459 -0.39 10.80 -3.71
N PRO A 460 -1.12 9.86 -4.32
CA PRO A 460 -0.76 9.38 -5.64
C PRO A 460 -0.95 10.48 -6.71
N TYR A 461 -0.20 10.36 -7.80
CA TYR A 461 -0.34 11.23 -8.97
C TYR A 461 -0.16 10.43 -10.26
N ILE A 462 -0.70 10.97 -11.35
CA ILE A 462 -0.57 10.40 -12.69
C ILE A 462 0.74 10.91 -13.27
N ASN A 463 1.73 10.03 -13.41
CA ASN A 463 2.92 10.35 -14.18
C ASN A 463 2.62 10.22 -15.68
N ASN A 464 2.41 11.36 -16.35
CA ASN A 464 2.15 11.38 -17.79
C ASN A 464 3.43 11.20 -18.62
N PHE A 465 4.59 11.42 -18.03
CA PHE A 465 5.89 11.43 -18.71
C PHE A 465 6.89 10.61 -17.88
N PRO A 466 6.86 9.27 -17.96
CA PRO A 466 7.69 8.40 -17.11
C PRO A 466 9.20 8.64 -17.28
N ASP A 467 9.61 9.19 -18.42
CA ASP A 467 11.02 9.48 -18.73
C ASP A 467 11.47 10.87 -18.24
N GLU A 468 10.55 11.73 -17.78
CA GLU A 468 10.86 13.04 -17.23
C GLU A 468 10.68 13.07 -15.70
N PRO A 469 11.54 13.79 -14.95
CA PRO A 469 11.34 13.96 -13.53
C PRO A 469 9.99 14.66 -13.29
N ALA A 470 9.12 14.02 -12.50
CA ALA A 470 7.81 14.55 -12.21
C ALA A 470 7.92 15.89 -11.45
N GLY A 471 7.45 16.97 -12.06
CA GLY A 471 7.40 18.29 -11.47
C GLY A 471 5.98 18.79 -11.23
N PRO A 472 5.77 19.74 -10.31
CA PRO A 472 4.49 20.42 -10.18
C PRO A 472 4.14 21.21 -11.47
N PRO A 473 2.86 21.27 -11.88
CA PRO A 473 1.69 20.71 -11.21
C PRO A 473 1.49 19.20 -11.46
N PHE A 474 1.22 18.45 -10.39
CA PHE A 474 0.95 17.01 -10.48
C PHE A 474 -0.50 16.74 -10.92
N SER A 475 -0.66 15.95 -11.98
CA SER A 475 -1.98 15.45 -12.38
C SER A 475 -2.51 14.48 -11.33
N ARG A 476 -3.73 14.70 -10.83
CA ARG A 476 -4.34 13.88 -9.77
C ARG A 476 -5.34 12.88 -10.36
N PHE A 477 -5.42 11.72 -9.72
CA PHE A 477 -6.47 10.74 -9.98
C PHE A 477 -7.85 11.30 -9.60
N THR A 478 -8.91 10.66 -10.09
CA THR A 478 -10.25 10.91 -9.54
C THR A 478 -10.28 10.51 -8.07
N LEU A 479 -11.15 11.12 -7.26
CA LEU A 479 -11.26 10.76 -5.83
C LEU A 479 -11.46 9.26 -5.63
N LYS A 480 -12.28 8.62 -6.47
CA LYS A 480 -12.54 7.17 -6.40
C LYS A 480 -11.27 6.35 -6.64
N ASP A 481 -10.52 6.67 -7.69
CA ASP A 481 -9.31 5.92 -8.04
C ASP A 481 -8.18 6.19 -7.03
N GLU A 482 -8.01 7.45 -6.61
CA GLU A 482 -7.08 7.85 -5.55
C GLU A 482 -7.38 7.11 -4.24
N SER A 483 -8.66 7.06 -3.84
CA SER A 483 -9.08 6.31 -2.65
C SER A 483 -8.72 4.84 -2.77
N ASN A 484 -9.01 4.18 -3.91
CA ASN A 484 -8.69 2.77 -4.10
C ASN A 484 -7.17 2.49 -3.96
N ILE A 485 -6.34 3.37 -4.53
CA ILE A 485 -4.87 3.28 -4.41
C ILE A 485 -4.48 3.42 -2.93
N LEU A 486 -4.95 4.47 -2.25
CA LEU A 486 -4.61 4.73 -0.86
C LEU A 486 -5.08 3.63 0.11
N TYR A 487 -6.25 3.02 -0.13
CA TYR A 487 -6.69 1.84 0.62
C TYR A 487 -5.74 0.66 0.43
N CYS A 488 -5.26 0.44 -0.79
CA CYS A 488 -4.31 -0.61 -1.07
C CYS A 488 -2.99 -0.36 -0.31
N GLU A 489 -2.46 0.86 -0.37
CA GLU A 489 -1.25 1.27 0.34
C GLU A 489 -1.40 1.13 1.86
N ALA A 490 -2.53 1.56 2.43
CA ALA A 490 -2.82 1.36 3.85
C ALA A 490 -2.85 -0.13 4.23
N ASN A 491 -3.43 -0.97 3.38
CA ASN A 491 -3.44 -2.41 3.59
C ASN A 491 -2.04 -3.04 3.44
N VAL A 492 -1.20 -2.55 2.53
CA VAL A 492 0.21 -2.96 2.44
C VAL A 492 0.95 -2.66 3.75
N LEU A 493 0.83 -1.44 4.26
CA LEU A 493 1.46 -1.03 5.51
C LEU A 493 0.91 -1.82 6.72
N TYR A 494 -0.40 -2.11 6.73
CA TYR A 494 -1.06 -2.91 7.75
C TYR A 494 -0.46 -4.33 7.85
N TRP A 495 -0.32 -5.01 6.72
CA TRP A 495 0.29 -6.34 6.66
C TRP A 495 1.80 -6.32 6.90
N ALA A 496 2.50 -5.29 6.45
CA ALA A 496 3.93 -5.12 6.69
C ALA A 496 4.24 -4.96 8.19
N LYS A 497 3.43 -4.19 8.92
CA LYS A 497 3.50 -4.08 10.39
C LYS A 497 3.36 -5.45 11.08
N ALA A 498 2.40 -6.27 10.64
CA ALA A 498 2.18 -7.60 11.21
C ALA A 498 3.31 -8.60 10.90
N LEU A 499 3.85 -8.57 9.68
CA LEU A 499 4.98 -9.42 9.26
C LEU A 499 6.28 -9.05 10.01
N LEU A 500 6.55 -7.75 10.18
CA LEU A 500 7.71 -7.30 10.94
C LEU A 500 7.55 -7.66 12.43
N LYS A 501 6.36 -7.51 13.00
CA LYS A 501 6.07 -7.93 14.38
C LYS A 501 6.33 -9.43 14.58
N MET A 502 5.82 -10.29 13.69
CA MET A 502 6.09 -11.73 13.71
C MET A 502 7.60 -12.04 13.65
N THR A 503 8.36 -11.24 12.89
CA THR A 503 9.81 -11.38 12.81
C THR A 503 10.48 -11.12 14.15
N TYR A 504 10.10 -10.06 14.86
CA TYR A 504 10.64 -9.79 16.21
C TYR A 504 10.22 -10.84 17.24
N GLU A 505 8.96 -11.29 17.22
CA GLU A 505 8.52 -12.38 18.11
C GLU A 505 9.33 -13.66 17.87
N PHE A 506 9.71 -13.95 16.62
CA PHE A 506 10.63 -15.04 16.30
C PHE A 506 12.05 -14.80 16.85
N ILE A 507 12.58 -13.59 16.71
CA ILE A 507 13.92 -13.22 17.21
C ILE A 507 13.97 -13.40 18.73
N ASP A 508 13.01 -12.81 19.45
CA ASP A 508 12.93 -12.87 20.91
C ASP A 508 12.87 -14.32 21.40
N HIS A 509 12.00 -15.14 20.79
CA HIS A 509 11.90 -16.56 21.14
C HIS A 509 13.20 -17.34 20.88
N ALA A 510 13.90 -17.03 19.78
CA ALA A 510 15.17 -17.67 19.46
C ALA A 510 16.28 -17.28 20.44
N ILE A 511 16.33 -16.01 20.86
CA ILE A 511 17.26 -15.51 21.88
C ILE A 511 17.00 -16.18 23.22
N ASP A 512 15.75 -16.21 23.68
CA ASP A 512 15.35 -16.86 24.94
C ASP A 512 15.67 -18.36 24.96
N SER A 513 15.64 -19.01 23.79
CA SER A 513 15.90 -20.45 23.64
C SER A 513 17.37 -20.80 23.37
N ALA A 514 18.23 -19.80 23.11
CA ALA A 514 19.63 -20.01 22.76
C ALA A 514 20.48 -20.23 24.02
N LYS A 515 21.57 -21.00 23.87
CA LYS A 515 22.54 -21.21 24.96
C LYS A 515 23.47 -20.01 25.16
N GLU A 516 23.71 -19.28 24.07
CA GLU A 516 24.60 -18.13 24.01
C GLU A 516 23.82 -17.00 23.35
N PRO A 517 24.01 -15.73 23.77
CA PRO A 517 23.37 -14.58 23.13
C PRO A 517 23.92 -14.36 21.70
N PRO A 518 23.22 -13.59 20.84
CA PRO A 518 23.77 -13.16 19.57
C PRO A 518 25.06 -12.34 19.79
N PRO A 519 26.10 -12.52 18.94
CA PRO A 519 27.36 -11.77 19.04
C PRO A 519 27.28 -10.35 18.44
N PHE A 520 26.08 -9.89 18.11
CA PHE A 520 25.77 -8.61 17.49
C PHE A 520 24.54 -7.99 18.16
N ASP A 521 24.40 -6.68 18.05
CA ASP A 521 23.19 -5.97 18.47
C ASP A 521 22.07 -6.21 17.46
N ILE A 522 20.82 -6.33 17.95
CA ILE A 522 19.63 -6.46 17.11
C ILE A 522 19.05 -5.07 16.88
N PRO A 523 19.04 -4.54 15.63
CA PRO A 523 18.33 -3.30 15.33
C PRO A 523 16.84 -3.41 15.67
N HIS A 524 16.30 -2.41 16.35
CA HIS A 524 14.87 -2.32 16.71
C HIS A 524 14.17 -1.27 15.84
N LEU A 525 13.82 -1.70 14.64
CA LEU A 525 13.10 -0.93 13.62
C LEU A 525 11.58 -1.13 13.73
N ARG A 526 10.81 -0.11 13.37
CA ARG A 526 9.36 -0.21 13.17
C ARG A 526 8.92 0.55 11.94
N PHE A 527 7.80 0.15 11.34
CA PHE A 527 7.12 1.01 10.38
C PHE A 527 6.51 2.21 11.07
N VAL A 528 6.43 3.32 10.35
CA VAL A 528 5.87 4.56 10.85
C VAL A 528 4.42 4.38 11.34
N ASP A 529 4.05 5.14 12.36
CA ASP A 529 2.64 5.37 12.65
C ASP A 529 2.00 6.03 11.44
N ALA A 530 0.81 5.55 11.07
CA ALA A 530 0.16 5.96 9.83
C ALA A 530 -1.36 5.78 9.94
N GLY A 531 -2.08 6.44 9.04
CA GLY A 531 -3.52 6.25 8.88
C GLY A 531 -4.07 6.89 7.62
N LEU A 532 -5.32 6.57 7.29
CA LEU A 532 -6.04 7.21 6.19
C LEU A 532 -6.73 8.47 6.69
N LEU A 533 -6.56 9.58 5.96
CA LEU A 533 -7.25 10.84 6.23
C LEU A 533 -8.26 11.13 5.13
N LEU A 534 -9.53 11.27 5.50
CA LEU A 534 -10.61 11.70 4.62
C LEU A 534 -10.85 13.19 4.87
N ALA A 535 -10.47 14.03 3.91
CA ALA A 535 -10.55 15.48 4.05
C ALA A 535 -11.81 16.05 3.40
N TYR A 536 -12.55 16.83 4.18
CA TYR A 536 -13.83 17.40 3.78
C TYR A 536 -13.67 18.81 3.21
N SER A 537 -14.39 19.10 2.14
CA SER A 537 -14.57 20.48 1.68
C SER A 537 -15.91 21.00 2.17
N ASN A 538 -15.89 22.21 2.74
CA ASN A 538 -17.13 22.96 2.93
C ASN A 538 -17.61 23.38 1.54
N ALA A 539 -18.64 22.69 1.03
CA ALA A 539 -19.36 23.21 -0.12
C ALA A 539 -19.89 24.58 0.30
N LEU A 540 -19.37 25.64 -0.33
CA LEU A 540 -19.95 26.97 -0.19
C LEU A 540 -21.43 26.80 -0.53
N ALA A 541 -22.30 27.05 0.45
CA ALA A 541 -23.73 27.02 0.24
C ALA A 541 -24.01 28.01 -0.89
N THR A 542 -24.29 27.50 -2.08
CA THR A 542 -24.70 28.33 -3.21
C THR A 542 -26.01 28.96 -2.78
N THR A 543 -25.98 30.24 -2.46
CA THR A 543 -27.14 31.06 -2.17
C THR A 543 -28.00 31.08 -3.42
N GLU A 544 -28.94 30.13 -3.54
CA GLU A 544 -30.03 30.31 -4.48
C GLU A 544 -30.87 31.49 -3.98
N GLU A 545 -30.87 32.57 -4.77
CA GLU A 545 -31.63 33.80 -4.50
C GLU A 545 -33.11 33.46 -4.28
N GLY A 546 -33.57 33.52 -3.04
CA GLY A 546 -35.00 33.55 -2.69
C GLY A 546 -35.55 32.41 -1.83
N GLY A 547 -34.76 31.39 -1.50
CA GLY A 547 -35.18 30.28 -0.65
C GLY A 547 -34.71 30.43 0.81
N LEU A 548 -35.58 30.16 1.79
CA LEU A 548 -35.23 30.09 3.20
C LEU A 548 -34.04 29.11 3.39
N PRO A 549 -32.91 29.50 4.01
CA PRO A 549 -31.71 28.67 4.07
C PRO A 549 -31.95 27.42 4.91
N SER A 550 -32.23 26.29 4.25
CA SER A 550 -32.16 24.98 4.88
C SER A 550 -30.68 24.60 4.97
N VAL A 551 -30.03 24.98 6.06
CA VAL A 551 -28.61 24.74 6.36
C VAL A 551 -28.39 23.26 6.65
N LYS A 552 -28.42 22.43 5.60
CA LYS A 552 -27.81 21.10 5.64
C LYS A 552 -26.52 21.17 4.85
N THR A 553 -25.47 21.66 5.50
CA THR A 553 -24.08 21.52 5.00
C THR A 553 -23.75 20.04 5.01
N SER A 554 -24.04 19.35 3.91
CA SER A 554 -23.52 18.00 3.70
C SER A 554 -22.05 18.14 3.40
N ALA A 555 -21.20 17.86 4.39
CA ALA A 555 -19.76 17.75 4.16
C ALA A 555 -19.54 16.61 3.16
N VAL A 556 -18.83 16.89 2.07
CA VAL A 556 -18.46 15.89 1.06
C VAL A 556 -16.96 15.66 1.18
N VAL A 557 -16.56 14.39 1.20
CA VAL A 557 -15.14 14.01 1.12
C VAL A 557 -14.61 14.54 -0.19
N SER A 558 -13.62 15.42 -0.11
CA SER A 558 -13.04 16.10 -1.27
C SER A 558 -11.70 15.51 -1.69
N MET A 559 -10.96 14.98 -0.71
CA MET A 559 -9.62 14.42 -0.90
C MET A 559 -9.38 13.31 0.13
N MET A 560 -8.47 12.43 -0.21
CA MET A 560 -7.99 11.39 0.69
C MET A 560 -6.46 11.40 0.71
N TYR A 561 -5.87 11.10 1.87
CA TYR A 561 -4.42 11.04 2.05
C TYR A 561 -4.06 9.76 2.82
N LEU A 562 -2.86 9.25 2.55
CA LEU A 562 -2.14 8.42 3.53
C LEU A 562 -1.30 9.37 4.38
N GLY A 563 -1.65 9.53 5.65
CA GLY A 563 -0.85 10.31 6.59
C GLY A 563 0.08 9.41 7.38
N GLU A 564 1.33 9.82 7.51
CA GLU A 564 2.37 9.11 8.25
C GLU A 564 3.03 10.05 9.25
N GLU A 565 3.62 9.50 10.31
CA GLU A 565 4.51 10.28 11.18
C GLU A 565 5.71 10.81 10.39
N LEU A 566 6.14 12.02 10.69
CA LEU A 566 7.33 12.58 10.07
C LEU A 566 8.57 11.86 10.58
N ILE A 567 9.34 11.27 9.66
CA ILE A 567 10.66 10.70 9.99
C ILE A 567 11.64 11.87 10.19
N PRO A 568 12.26 12.00 11.37
CA PRO A 568 13.25 13.05 11.61
C PRO A 568 14.44 12.88 10.68
N THR A 569 14.79 13.96 9.98
CA THR A 569 16.02 14.04 9.18
C THR A 569 16.97 15.05 9.84
N PRO A 570 18.28 14.77 9.88
CA PRO A 570 19.27 15.73 10.36
C PRO A 570 19.22 17.06 9.59
N SER A 571 19.59 18.15 10.26
CA SER A 571 19.56 19.50 9.68
C SER A 571 20.66 19.74 8.62
N ASP A 572 21.66 18.86 8.54
CA ASP A 572 22.89 19.00 7.74
C ASP A 572 22.89 18.18 6.43
N GLY A 573 21.83 17.44 6.11
CA GLY A 573 21.70 16.71 4.85
C GLY A 573 20.84 15.44 4.95
N GLU A 574 20.43 14.89 3.80
CA GLU A 574 19.45 13.79 3.73
C GLU A 574 20.02 12.46 4.26
N VAL A 575 19.28 11.82 5.18
CA VAL A 575 19.50 10.40 5.56
C VAL A 575 18.20 9.60 5.36
N PHE A 576 17.41 9.94 4.34
CA PHE A 576 16.35 9.03 3.89
C PHE A 576 17.01 7.97 3.01
N VAL A 577 17.12 6.76 3.53
CA VAL A 577 17.86 5.67 2.89
C VAL A 577 16.89 4.63 2.35
N LYS A 578 17.15 4.18 1.13
CA LYS A 578 16.56 2.97 0.57
C LYS A 578 17.50 1.80 0.85
N TYR A 579 17.13 0.95 1.80
CA TYR A 579 17.94 -0.17 2.26
C TYR A 579 17.88 -1.38 1.32
N ILE A 580 16.71 -1.70 0.78
CA ILE A 580 16.48 -2.84 -0.13
C ILE A 580 15.47 -2.41 -1.20
N HIS A 581 15.66 -2.82 -2.46
CA HIS A 581 14.74 -2.53 -3.58
C HIS A 581 13.69 -3.63 -3.75
N ASN A 582 12.45 -3.32 -4.15
CA ASN A 582 11.47 -4.37 -4.49
C ASN A 582 11.84 -5.29 -5.68
N GLY A 583 12.92 -4.99 -6.39
CA GLY A 583 13.38 -5.73 -7.58
C GLY A 583 14.55 -6.67 -7.29
N ASP A 584 15.13 -6.59 -6.10
CA ASP A 584 16.30 -7.36 -5.67
C ASP A 584 16.17 -7.72 -4.17
N ALA A 585 16.57 -8.93 -3.80
CA ALA A 585 16.61 -9.35 -2.39
C ALA A 585 17.91 -8.90 -1.69
N ALA A 586 18.90 -8.43 -2.43
CA ALA A 586 20.14 -7.91 -1.88
C ALA A 586 19.95 -6.52 -1.24
N PRO A 587 20.63 -6.25 -0.11
CA PRO A 587 20.84 -4.89 0.38
C PRO A 587 21.43 -3.97 -0.68
N CYS A 588 21.06 -2.68 -0.66
CA CYS A 588 21.77 -1.64 -1.39
C CYS A 588 23.19 -1.48 -0.85
N ASP A 589 24.14 -1.16 -1.74
CA ASP A 589 25.51 -0.80 -1.35
C ASP A 589 25.50 0.56 -0.65
N LEU A 590 25.80 0.58 0.65
CA LEU A 590 25.75 1.77 1.50
C LEU A 590 27.15 2.07 2.04
N LEU A 591 27.51 3.35 2.13
CA LEU A 591 28.84 3.78 2.57
C LEU A 591 28.97 3.86 4.10
N ASP A 592 27.84 4.05 4.78
CA ASP A 592 27.78 4.21 6.23
C ASP A 592 27.60 2.85 6.92
N PRO A 593 28.50 2.44 7.83
CA PRO A 593 28.45 1.12 8.47
C PRO A 593 27.19 0.86 9.29
N ASP A 594 26.63 1.87 9.95
CA ASP A 594 25.41 1.70 10.77
C ASP A 594 24.20 1.47 9.86
N THR A 595 24.12 2.24 8.78
CA THR A 595 23.10 2.07 7.73
C THR A 595 23.25 0.73 7.00
N GLU A 596 24.47 0.29 6.72
CA GLU A 596 24.76 -1.03 6.15
C GLU A 596 24.31 -2.15 7.10
N ASN A 597 24.60 -2.04 8.39
CA ASN A 597 24.15 -2.99 9.41
C ASN A 597 22.61 -3.10 9.46
N ILE A 598 21.89 -1.96 9.37
CA ILE A 598 20.43 -1.94 9.24
C ILE A 598 19.98 -2.66 7.96
N ALA A 599 20.62 -2.41 6.81
CA ALA A 599 20.26 -3.07 5.55
C ALA A 599 20.48 -4.59 5.60
N GLN A 600 21.58 -5.04 6.22
CA GLN A 600 21.86 -6.45 6.45
C GLN A 600 20.82 -7.07 7.40
N PHE A 601 20.49 -6.41 8.50
CA PHE A 601 19.43 -6.87 9.39
C PHE A 601 18.08 -7.00 8.65
N LEU A 602 17.72 -6.01 7.84
CA LEU A 602 16.50 -6.04 7.03
C LEU A 602 16.49 -7.20 6.03
N ALA A 603 17.60 -7.52 5.38
CA ALA A 603 17.70 -8.70 4.52
C ALA A 603 17.47 -9.99 5.32
N PHE A 604 17.98 -10.07 6.56
CA PHE A 604 17.69 -11.17 7.47
C PHE A 604 16.19 -11.24 7.81
N THR A 605 15.50 -10.11 8.01
CA THR A 605 14.05 -10.12 8.24
C THR A 605 13.28 -10.71 7.05
N GLN A 606 13.72 -10.45 5.80
CA GLN A 606 13.13 -11.08 4.61
C GLN A 606 13.30 -12.60 4.64
N HIS A 607 14.49 -13.09 5.05
CA HIS A 607 14.76 -14.52 5.19
C HIS A 607 13.84 -15.17 6.23
N VAL A 608 13.71 -14.56 7.42
CA VAL A 608 12.78 -15.04 8.45
C VAL A 608 11.36 -15.10 7.91
N GLN A 609 10.86 -14.01 7.32
CA GLN A 609 9.50 -13.93 6.79
C GLN A 609 9.25 -14.98 5.72
N TYR A 610 10.18 -15.13 4.77
CA TYR A 610 10.09 -16.13 3.72
C TYR A 610 10.04 -17.55 4.30
N VAL A 611 10.92 -17.90 5.24
CA VAL A 611 10.92 -19.24 5.86
C VAL A 611 9.66 -19.49 6.68
N LYS A 612 9.25 -18.52 7.53
CA LYS A 612 8.11 -18.67 8.44
C LYS A 612 6.77 -18.69 7.73
N THR A 613 6.68 -18.09 6.56
CA THR A 613 5.47 -18.11 5.74
C THR A 613 5.45 -19.25 4.73
N GLY A 614 6.43 -20.16 4.76
CA GLY A 614 6.52 -21.26 3.81
C GLY A 614 6.79 -20.81 2.37
N GLY A 615 7.55 -19.73 2.21
CA GLY A 615 7.93 -19.13 0.94
C GLY A 615 6.79 -18.37 0.25
N GLN A 616 5.74 -18.00 0.99
CA GLN A 616 4.56 -17.36 0.39
C GLN A 616 4.66 -15.83 0.34
N VAL A 617 5.30 -15.20 1.33
CA VAL A 617 5.32 -13.74 1.44
C VAL A 617 6.54 -13.23 2.22
N TYR A 618 7.07 -12.08 1.80
CA TYR A 618 8.01 -11.28 2.58
C TYR A 618 7.88 -9.79 2.20
N ILE A 619 8.42 -8.92 3.05
CA ILE A 619 8.47 -7.47 2.84
C ILE A 619 9.73 -7.13 2.03
N SER A 620 9.61 -6.23 1.06
CA SER A 620 10.72 -5.60 0.36
C SER A 620 10.51 -4.09 0.29
N ASP A 621 11.31 -3.40 -0.51
CA ASP A 621 11.33 -1.94 -0.63
C ASP A 621 11.53 -1.21 0.71
N TYR A 622 12.39 -1.77 1.56
CA TYR A 622 12.67 -1.15 2.84
C TYR A 622 13.37 0.20 2.65
N GLN A 623 12.77 1.25 3.18
CA GLN A 623 13.28 2.61 3.15
C GLN A 623 12.85 3.40 4.38
N GLY A 624 13.65 4.39 4.78
CA GLY A 624 13.40 5.18 5.98
C GLY A 624 14.67 5.82 6.53
N ASN A 625 14.70 6.08 7.83
CA ASN A 625 15.88 6.56 8.54
C ASN A 625 15.94 5.96 9.94
N ASP A 626 17.13 5.54 10.37
CA ASP A 626 17.39 4.93 11.67
C ASP A 626 16.38 3.84 12.02
N ALA A 627 15.57 4.05 13.05
CA ALA A 627 14.59 3.10 13.58
C ALA A 627 13.22 3.13 12.88
N LEU A 628 13.00 4.05 11.92
CA LEU A 628 11.71 4.27 11.30
C LEU A 628 11.73 3.90 9.82
N LEU A 629 10.82 3.00 9.44
CA LEU A 629 10.62 2.52 8.09
C LEU A 629 9.30 3.04 7.51
N THR A 630 9.25 3.26 6.20
CA THR A 630 8.03 3.69 5.49
C THR A 630 7.94 3.04 4.11
N ASP A 631 6.80 3.23 3.43
CA ASP A 631 6.53 2.77 2.07
C ASP A 631 7.02 1.33 1.78
N PRO A 632 6.63 0.33 2.59
CA PRO A 632 7.00 -1.05 2.31
C PRO A 632 6.33 -1.54 1.04
N GLN A 633 6.93 -2.57 0.43
CA GLN A 633 6.28 -3.40 -0.56
C GLN A 633 6.13 -4.83 -0.03
N ILE A 634 4.96 -5.44 -0.24
CA ILE A 634 4.78 -6.87 0.04
C ILE A 634 4.93 -7.65 -1.26
N LEU A 635 5.81 -8.65 -1.25
CA LEU A 635 6.02 -9.57 -2.36
C LEU A 635 5.37 -10.91 -2.03
N THR A 636 4.53 -11.42 -2.92
CA THR A 636 3.81 -12.70 -2.72
C THR A 636 4.11 -13.71 -3.82
N HIS A 637 4.20 -14.98 -3.45
CA HIS A 637 4.32 -16.07 -4.40
C HIS A 637 3.11 -16.08 -5.37
N PRO A 638 3.30 -16.35 -6.68
CA PRO A 638 2.21 -16.33 -7.66
C PRO A 638 0.97 -17.17 -7.29
N SER A 639 1.18 -18.27 -6.55
CA SER A 639 0.10 -19.15 -6.10
C SER A 639 -0.87 -18.51 -5.11
N VAL A 640 -0.45 -17.46 -4.38
CA VAL A 640 -1.28 -16.80 -3.36
C VAL A 640 -2.44 -16.05 -4.01
N GLY A 641 -2.15 -15.24 -5.03
CA GLY A 641 -3.14 -14.39 -5.69
C GLY A 641 -4.01 -15.10 -6.72
N ARG A 642 -3.69 -16.34 -7.11
CA ARG A 642 -4.37 -17.03 -8.23
C ARG A 642 -4.49 -16.16 -9.49
N GLY A 643 -3.45 -15.39 -9.80
CA GLY A 643 -3.41 -14.44 -10.90
C GLY A 643 -3.96 -13.03 -10.60
N GLN A 644 -4.49 -12.78 -9.41
CA GLN A 644 -4.89 -11.44 -8.97
C GLN A 644 -3.67 -10.61 -8.55
N ARG A 645 -3.72 -9.30 -8.80
CA ARG A 645 -2.75 -8.35 -8.24
C ARG A 645 -3.04 -8.17 -6.75
N LEU A 646 -2.15 -8.67 -5.91
CA LEU A 646 -2.19 -8.48 -4.46
C LEU A 646 -1.21 -7.37 -4.07
N PHE A 647 -1.54 -6.58 -3.05
CA PHE A 647 -0.61 -5.63 -2.44
C PHE A 647 0.02 -4.64 -3.42
N SER A 648 -0.82 -3.96 -4.20
CA SER A 648 -0.48 -2.91 -5.18
C SER A 648 0.43 -3.37 -6.33
N ASP A 649 0.83 -2.43 -7.20
CA ASP A 649 1.54 -2.72 -8.44
C ASP A 649 3.03 -3.04 -8.24
N GLY A 650 3.59 -2.77 -7.05
CA GLY A 650 4.98 -3.08 -6.74
C GLY A 650 5.24 -4.56 -6.40
N ASN A 651 4.20 -5.41 -6.40
CA ASN A 651 4.32 -6.84 -6.13
C ASN A 651 4.98 -7.59 -7.30
N VAL A 652 6.30 -7.66 -7.27
CA VAL A 652 7.13 -8.43 -8.21
C VAL A 652 7.12 -9.91 -7.82
N GLN A 653 6.11 -10.67 -8.29
CA GLN A 653 5.94 -12.09 -7.95
C GLN A 653 7.19 -12.94 -8.22
N LYS A 654 7.94 -12.62 -9.28
CA LYS A 654 9.20 -13.28 -9.64
C LYS A 654 10.27 -13.14 -8.56
N GLY A 655 10.24 -12.07 -7.77
CA GLY A 655 11.15 -11.88 -6.63
C GLY A 655 10.98 -12.98 -5.59
N VAL A 656 9.75 -13.47 -5.35
CA VAL A 656 9.49 -14.56 -4.40
C VAL A 656 9.95 -15.92 -4.92
N GLU A 657 9.77 -16.17 -6.21
CA GLU A 657 10.26 -17.40 -6.85
C GLU A 657 11.79 -17.48 -6.79
N LEU A 658 12.46 -16.35 -7.04
CA LEU A 658 13.92 -16.25 -7.09
C LEU A 658 14.57 -15.92 -5.75
N PHE A 659 13.80 -15.79 -4.67
CA PHE A 659 14.32 -15.31 -3.40
C PHE A 659 15.44 -16.21 -2.86
N LYS A 660 15.34 -17.54 -3.03
CA LYS A 660 16.37 -18.48 -2.56
C LYS A 660 17.68 -18.34 -3.34
N GLU A 661 17.60 -17.99 -4.61
CA GLU A 661 18.75 -17.79 -5.49
C GLU A 661 19.39 -16.41 -5.29
N GLN A 662 18.59 -15.39 -5.01
CA GLN A 662 19.03 -13.99 -4.89
C GLN A 662 19.47 -13.60 -3.48
N HIS A 663 18.85 -14.16 -2.45
CA HIS A 663 19.16 -13.80 -1.07
C HIS A 663 20.53 -14.34 -0.63
N ILE A 664 21.42 -13.44 -0.22
CA ILE A 664 22.74 -13.76 0.32
C ILE A 664 22.68 -13.73 1.85
N CYS A 665 22.82 -14.89 2.50
CA CYS A 665 22.83 -14.94 3.96
C CYS A 665 24.03 -14.19 4.56
N ASN A 666 23.75 -13.23 5.45
CA ASN A 666 24.72 -12.45 6.21
C ASN A 666 24.92 -12.99 7.65
N GLU A 667 25.58 -12.23 8.53
CA GLU A 667 25.88 -12.67 9.90
C GLU A 667 24.63 -12.94 10.74
N PHE A 668 23.60 -12.10 10.61
CA PHE A 668 22.30 -12.31 11.27
C PHE A 668 21.70 -13.66 10.86
N CYS A 669 21.67 -13.95 9.55
CA CYS A 669 21.14 -15.22 9.03
C CYS A 669 21.93 -16.44 9.52
N LYS A 670 23.23 -16.29 9.75
CA LYS A 670 24.17 -17.37 10.09
C LYS A 670 24.21 -17.69 11.58
N TRP A 671 23.66 -16.83 12.44
CA TRP A 671 23.67 -17.09 13.88
C TRP A 671 22.85 -18.35 14.21
N ALA A 672 23.53 -19.32 14.84
CA ALA A 672 22.98 -20.66 15.09
C ALA A 672 21.72 -20.66 15.98
N GLY A 673 21.54 -19.62 16.81
CA GLY A 673 20.37 -19.47 17.67
C GLY A 673 19.06 -19.34 16.88
N PHE A 674 19.08 -18.71 15.70
CA PHE A 674 17.88 -18.59 14.85
C PHE A 674 17.53 -19.90 14.12
N ARG A 675 18.47 -20.86 14.02
CA ARG A 675 18.25 -22.14 13.33
C ARG A 675 17.73 -21.99 11.89
N LEU A 676 18.11 -20.92 11.20
CA LEU A 676 17.80 -20.72 9.79
C LEU A 676 18.73 -21.60 8.95
N SER A 677 18.16 -22.27 7.94
CA SER A 677 18.97 -22.98 6.96
C SER A 677 19.50 -21.97 5.94
N PRO A 678 20.81 -21.89 5.69
CA PRO A 678 21.32 -21.00 4.66
C PRO A 678 20.78 -21.44 3.29
N PHE A 679 20.38 -20.48 2.46
CA PHE A 679 20.14 -20.79 1.05
C PHE A 679 21.47 -21.14 0.39
N ARG A 680 21.45 -22.13 -0.50
CA ARG A 680 22.67 -22.61 -1.14
C ARG A 680 23.18 -21.52 -2.07
N ILE A 681 24.37 -21.00 -1.78
CA ILE A 681 25.14 -20.24 -2.76
C ILE A 681 25.56 -21.26 -3.82
N THR A 682 24.89 -21.25 -4.98
CA THR A 682 25.50 -21.81 -6.19
C THR A 682 26.68 -20.92 -6.52
N ILE A 683 27.86 -21.31 -6.05
CA ILE A 683 29.12 -20.75 -6.54
C ILE A 683 29.26 -21.33 -7.95
N ASP A 684 28.80 -20.58 -8.94
CA ASP A 684 29.08 -20.85 -10.36
C ASP A 684 30.50 -20.39 -10.72
#